data_AF-V5FWG2-F1
#
_entry.id   AF-V5FWG2-F1
#
_cell.length_a   1.000
_cell.length_b   1.000
_cell.length_c   1.000
_cell.angle_alpha   90.00
_cell.angle_beta   90.00
_cell.angle_gamma   90.00
#
_symmetry.space_group_name_H-M   'P 1'
#
loop_
_entity.id
_entity.type
_entity.pdbx_description
1 polymer ?
#
loop_
_entity_poly.entity_id
_entity_poly.type
_entity_poly.pdbx_seq_one_letter_code
_entity_poly.pdbx_strand_id
1 'polypeptide(L)'
;MASEAKGEAPATDNNAGGTWAKAETKFTRKNPSEYFDPCQDFADRSIKCMRRNAGDRDMCHDYFQAYRDCKKEWAWKAHILFRHTDETHHQRGIIETLDLCDLDPPTTDLDTLDILYQTLRKLDGHEGTMRTLWEKAAKAKPQDLEIQMRWFTYAFEGGDWKSAQKAAMSLQNNFPKSRKYYFWAIFLCYLITVDPASSETDRKLFGTLAYRMISKAAESVPSDPKELLSPPRAVQTAEELLLLIKIFEKQDRYAEIVKILDSENLGIKSRIVQNDWSFVRSKIIGLESAKLWDEGAAFSKSLLSGSEDSIALKESDDWAVWNLLLSATQNVGKEEAWKETQTFVEEFIERQPKSRNAQLASLDLVYRKFKSGVATAPDLLSACETYFDRNRKKLYCFADLKKYLVVVDKDSLNKFLDHVSQNVKDDTAAKDVNDPFKDVAQINALKFEYCFKLSSNDSSVTKDQVEDFVRRCLQEYQKIERPDRSEAPSTIESQPGDDLCLLAATSLIRFDEQGKGVNVNKAPSSVLIRAGAILDRLLVDSPHNYEALLLLVRIYLLLGAGSLALKTFSKLSVKQMQYETVAHNLYTRLSTIHPQSAPPIEGAEYKDFNPQSALVQALNFYRNADFTTVRSRSNGLDYGSYVNVQGSIDLQDRLSRSICRKLWALDVRRMQRLVGGDPTSRYDELARNTSPLVDQRTFDAFMNCEAPDLPTFEERMRPGPLPKEHWVNSTMVADRLFILLKNMALQKPAGPETDLPTLEELLGSSPESEMTPTEIELSKVHLALLKITYFVNGSKSVPAADLDPLLNQVEEWLTSTSKSLSSETDKDPTTFTGTTLTVHSEKPSAPSWLYLHRSFSVLETLRAISLVASVSAKKTSKATKIPKERADRLSAAARQAHEMIRSNTRALKSRISEPGALGTLIDLVTNGVADETGDALRTQLENTLDTAELELYVGSLMESWEEGLDGVLSVSV
;
A
#
# COMPACT_ATOMS: atom_id res chain seq x y z
N MET A 1 -38.04 -60.83 -63.77
CA MET A 1 -37.13 -60.46 -64.89
C MET A 1 -36.86 -58.97 -64.70
N ALA A 2 -35.80 -58.53 -64.01
CA ALA A 2 -34.35 -58.65 -64.23
C ALA A 2 -33.77 -57.55 -65.15
N SER A 3 -32.58 -57.07 -64.75
CA SER A 3 -31.66 -56.03 -65.29
C SER A 3 -31.88 -54.60 -64.75
N GLU A 4 -31.08 -54.03 -63.84
CA GLU A 4 -29.62 -53.71 -63.77
C GLU A 4 -29.12 -52.60 -64.71
N ALA A 5 -28.81 -51.44 -64.13
CA ALA A 5 -27.61 -50.65 -64.40
C ALA A 5 -27.29 -49.78 -63.17
N LYS A 6 -26.20 -50.10 -62.46
CA LYS A 6 -25.64 -49.37 -61.33
C LYS A 6 -24.86 -48.14 -61.82
N GLY A 7 -25.14 -46.98 -61.26
CA GLY A 7 -24.23 -45.83 -61.27
C GLY A 7 -23.40 -45.84 -59.98
N GLU A 8 -22.07 -45.85 -60.10
CA GLU A 8 -21.16 -45.66 -58.97
C GLU A 8 -21.12 -44.18 -58.58
N ALA A 9 -21.49 -43.90 -57.32
CA ALA A 9 -21.17 -42.66 -56.64
C ALA A 9 -19.83 -42.82 -55.89
N PRO A 10 -18.93 -41.82 -55.87
CA PRO A 10 -17.69 -41.93 -55.12
C PRO A 10 -17.97 -41.90 -53.61
N ALA A 11 -17.43 -42.88 -52.91
CA ALA A 11 -17.59 -43.07 -51.47
C ALA A 11 -16.98 -41.91 -50.67
N THR A 12 -17.79 -41.33 -49.79
CA THR A 12 -17.41 -40.43 -48.70
C THR A 12 -16.71 -41.23 -47.59
N ASP A 13 -15.40 -41.09 -47.43
CA ASP A 13 -14.64 -41.67 -46.34
C ASP A 13 -14.64 -40.71 -45.13
N ASN A 14 -15.75 -40.71 -44.39
CA ASN A 14 -15.90 -39.99 -43.11
C ASN A 14 -15.22 -40.77 -41.98
N ASN A 15 -13.89 -40.71 -41.89
CA ASN A 15 -13.16 -41.30 -40.77
C ASN A 15 -11.96 -40.45 -40.31
N ALA A 16 -12.26 -39.27 -39.74
CA ALA A 16 -11.26 -38.36 -39.17
C ALA A 16 -10.56 -38.94 -37.92
N GLY A 17 -11.27 -39.72 -37.09
CA GLY A 17 -10.72 -40.28 -35.85
C GLY A 17 -9.67 -41.40 -36.05
N GLY A 18 -9.70 -42.11 -37.18
CA GLY A 18 -8.77 -43.20 -37.47
C GLY A 18 -7.44 -42.77 -38.10
N THR A 19 -7.32 -41.52 -38.55
CA THR A 19 -6.15 -41.03 -39.29
C THR A 19 -5.15 -40.27 -38.40
N TRP A 20 -5.59 -39.51 -37.39
CA TRP A 20 -4.69 -38.94 -36.38
C TRP A 20 -3.91 -40.02 -35.64
N ALA A 21 -4.55 -41.10 -35.21
CA ALA A 21 -3.86 -42.22 -34.54
C ALA A 21 -2.69 -42.81 -35.35
N LYS A 22 -2.78 -42.79 -36.69
CA LYS A 22 -1.70 -43.23 -37.59
C LYS A 22 -0.57 -42.21 -37.66
N ALA A 23 -0.89 -40.91 -37.77
CA ALA A 23 0.07 -39.83 -37.72
C ALA A 23 0.80 -39.77 -36.36
N GLU A 24 0.05 -39.95 -35.27
CA GLU A 24 0.55 -40.02 -33.90
C GLU A 24 1.52 -41.19 -33.70
N THR A 25 1.20 -42.37 -34.22
CA THR A 25 2.08 -43.54 -34.13
C THR A 25 3.41 -43.30 -34.85
N LYS A 26 3.36 -42.65 -36.03
CA LYS A 26 4.55 -42.32 -36.81
C LYS A 26 5.37 -41.21 -36.14
N PHE A 27 4.71 -40.19 -35.62
CA PHE A 27 5.34 -39.09 -34.88
C PHE A 27 6.01 -39.58 -33.59
N THR A 28 5.38 -40.49 -32.84
CA THR A 28 5.93 -41.03 -31.59
C THR A 28 7.14 -41.94 -31.83
N ARG A 29 7.33 -42.47 -33.04
CA ARG A 29 8.45 -43.34 -33.42
C ARG A 29 9.62 -42.62 -34.08
N LYS A 30 9.52 -41.31 -34.32
CA LYS A 30 10.59 -40.53 -34.97
C LYS A 30 11.83 -40.42 -34.07
N ASN A 31 13.00 -40.26 -34.67
CA ASN A 31 14.20 -39.97 -33.88
C ASN A 31 14.07 -38.59 -33.20
N PRO A 32 14.62 -38.37 -31.99
CA PRO A 32 14.46 -37.10 -31.27
C PRO A 32 14.91 -35.84 -32.02
N SER A 33 15.80 -35.96 -33.01
CA SER A 33 16.29 -34.87 -33.86
C SER A 33 15.59 -34.74 -35.22
N GLU A 34 14.58 -35.58 -35.50
CA GLU A 34 13.88 -35.63 -36.78
C GLU A 34 12.61 -34.77 -36.74
N TYR A 35 12.54 -33.75 -37.60
CA TYR A 35 11.33 -32.94 -37.76
C TYR A 35 10.23 -33.76 -38.46
N PHE A 36 9.01 -33.72 -37.92
CA PHE A 36 7.84 -34.39 -38.50
C PHE A 36 6.58 -33.62 -38.15
N ASP A 37 5.86 -33.13 -39.15
CA ASP A 37 4.52 -32.54 -38.99
C ASP A 37 3.45 -33.65 -39.11
N PRO A 38 2.79 -34.07 -38.01
CA PRO A 38 1.72 -35.06 -38.05
C PRO A 38 0.50 -34.63 -38.87
N CYS A 39 0.37 -33.35 -39.20
CA CYS A 39 -0.75 -32.80 -39.97
C CYS A 39 -0.45 -32.61 -41.47
N GLN A 40 0.77 -32.94 -41.93
CA GLN A 40 1.18 -32.75 -43.33
C GLN A 40 0.31 -33.51 -44.33
N ASP A 41 -0.14 -34.73 -44.03
CA ASP A 41 -1.01 -35.52 -44.92
C ASP A 41 -2.36 -34.83 -45.16
N PHE A 42 -2.92 -34.18 -44.13
CA PHE A 42 -4.15 -33.40 -44.26
C PHE A 42 -3.93 -32.13 -45.09
N ALA A 43 -2.78 -31.45 -44.91
CA ALA A 43 -2.38 -30.31 -45.74
C ALA A 43 -2.29 -30.70 -47.22
N ASP A 44 -1.59 -31.79 -47.54
CA ASP A 44 -1.42 -32.28 -48.91
C ASP A 44 -2.75 -32.64 -49.56
N ARG A 45 -3.67 -33.27 -48.81
CA ARG A 45 -5.04 -33.57 -49.27
C ARG A 45 -5.84 -32.29 -49.56
N SER A 46 -5.73 -31.27 -48.71
CA SER A 46 -6.41 -29.99 -48.92
C SER A 46 -5.90 -29.26 -50.16
N ILE A 47 -4.58 -29.25 -50.40
CA ILE A 47 -3.96 -28.67 -51.60
C ILE A 47 -4.37 -29.44 -52.85
N LYS A 48 -4.42 -30.78 -52.76
CA LYS A 48 -4.88 -31.63 -53.87
C LYS A 48 -6.35 -31.38 -54.20
N CYS A 49 -7.20 -31.16 -53.19
CA CYS A 49 -8.59 -30.76 -53.38
C CYS A 49 -8.69 -29.41 -54.09
N MET A 50 -7.96 -28.39 -53.61
CA MET A 50 -7.93 -27.05 -54.22
C MET A 50 -7.50 -27.09 -55.69
N ARG A 51 -6.47 -27.88 -56.02
CA ARG A 51 -6.01 -28.07 -57.41
C ARG A 51 -7.07 -28.74 -58.30
N ARG A 52 -7.88 -29.63 -57.74
CA ARG A 52 -8.94 -30.35 -58.48
C ARG A 52 -10.18 -29.48 -58.70
N ASN A 53 -10.49 -28.59 -57.76
CA ASN A 53 -11.68 -27.75 -57.80
C ASN A 53 -11.37 -26.31 -58.26
N ALA A 54 -10.32 -26.10 -59.06
CA ALA A 54 -9.92 -24.80 -59.61
C ALA A 54 -9.80 -23.66 -58.57
N GLY A 55 -9.46 -24.00 -57.33
CA GLY A 55 -9.34 -23.03 -56.22
C GLY A 55 -10.65 -22.71 -55.48
N ASP A 56 -11.74 -23.42 -55.77
CA ASP A 56 -12.99 -23.30 -55.00
C ASP A 56 -12.80 -23.85 -53.58
N ARG A 57 -12.86 -22.95 -52.60
CA ARG A 57 -12.58 -23.24 -51.18
C ARG A 57 -13.74 -23.96 -50.51
N ASP A 58 -14.97 -23.71 -50.96
CA ASP A 58 -16.17 -24.24 -50.30
C ASP A 58 -16.28 -25.75 -50.52
N MET A 59 -15.86 -26.21 -51.71
CA MET A 59 -15.78 -27.63 -52.08
C MET A 59 -14.68 -28.41 -51.33
N CYS A 60 -13.78 -27.72 -50.63
CA CYS A 60 -12.64 -28.32 -49.91
C CYS A 60 -12.68 -28.06 -48.40
N HIS A 61 -13.80 -27.55 -47.89
CA HIS A 61 -13.96 -27.15 -46.48
C HIS A 61 -13.58 -28.28 -45.50
N ASP A 62 -14.06 -29.51 -45.73
CA ASP A 62 -13.83 -30.65 -44.83
C ASP A 62 -12.34 -31.01 -44.70
N TYR A 63 -11.55 -30.85 -45.77
CA TYR A 63 -10.10 -31.06 -45.71
C TYR A 63 -9.39 -29.96 -44.93
N PHE A 64 -9.86 -28.71 -45.01
CA PHE A 64 -9.33 -27.63 -44.20
C PHE A 64 -9.70 -27.80 -42.72
N GLN A 65 -10.90 -28.29 -42.42
CA GLN A 65 -11.32 -28.56 -41.05
C GLN A 65 -10.50 -29.70 -40.43
N ALA A 66 -10.32 -30.82 -41.14
CA ALA A 66 -9.50 -31.93 -40.67
C ALA A 66 -8.03 -31.53 -40.39
N TYR A 67 -7.46 -30.63 -41.20
CA TYR A 67 -6.13 -30.07 -40.95
C TYR A 67 -6.08 -29.21 -39.67
N ARG A 68 -7.12 -28.41 -39.39
CA ARG A 68 -7.21 -27.61 -38.16
C ARG A 68 -7.39 -28.48 -36.92
N ASP A 69 -8.28 -29.47 -36.99
CA ASP A 69 -8.54 -30.40 -35.89
C ASP A 69 -7.28 -31.16 -35.50
N CYS A 70 -6.50 -31.63 -36.48
CA CYS A 70 -5.20 -32.25 -36.28
C CYS A 70 -4.22 -31.34 -35.51
N LYS A 71 -4.12 -30.06 -35.89
CA LYS A 71 -3.24 -29.09 -35.19
C LYS A 71 -3.70 -28.84 -33.75
N LYS A 72 -5.00 -28.76 -33.52
CA LYS A 72 -5.59 -28.57 -32.19
C LYS A 72 -5.26 -29.74 -31.27
N GLU A 73 -5.41 -30.98 -31.76
CA GLU A 73 -5.04 -32.18 -31.01
C GLU A 73 -3.53 -32.22 -30.70
N TRP A 74 -2.69 -31.82 -31.66
CA TRP A 74 -1.24 -31.70 -31.44
C TRP A 74 -0.91 -30.68 -30.35
N ALA A 75 -1.47 -29.47 -30.41
CA ALA A 75 -1.24 -28.43 -29.40
C ALA A 75 -1.71 -28.87 -28.01
N TRP A 76 -2.85 -29.55 -27.92
CA TRP A 76 -3.37 -30.06 -26.65
C TRP A 76 -2.47 -31.13 -26.04
N LYS A 77 -1.95 -32.04 -26.86
CA LYS A 77 -0.95 -33.04 -26.45
C LYS A 77 0.33 -32.38 -25.94
N ALA A 78 0.86 -31.39 -26.66
CA ALA A 78 2.04 -30.65 -26.26
C ALA A 78 1.83 -29.95 -24.89
N HIS A 79 0.65 -29.35 -24.68
CA HIS A 79 0.29 -28.72 -23.40
C HIS A 79 0.24 -29.72 -22.24
N ILE A 80 -0.31 -30.92 -22.45
CA ILE A 80 -0.34 -31.97 -21.42
C ILE A 80 1.08 -32.45 -21.07
N LEU A 81 1.89 -32.72 -22.09
CA LEU A 81 3.28 -33.15 -21.93
C LEU A 81 4.10 -32.11 -21.16
N PHE A 82 3.90 -30.82 -21.46
CA PHE A 82 4.53 -29.72 -20.73
C PHE A 82 4.21 -29.72 -19.22
N ARG A 83 3.02 -30.16 -18.80
CA ARG A 83 2.63 -30.16 -17.37
C ARG A 83 2.98 -31.48 -16.66
N HIS A 84 3.68 -32.37 -17.34
CA HIS A 84 4.04 -33.68 -16.80
C HIS A 84 5.17 -33.56 -15.76
N THR A 85 5.17 -34.43 -14.75
CA THR A 85 6.19 -34.42 -13.67
C THR A 85 7.54 -35.00 -14.08
N ASP A 86 7.53 -35.85 -15.13
CA ASP A 86 8.73 -36.41 -15.75
C ASP A 86 9.39 -35.40 -16.70
N GLU A 87 10.69 -35.16 -16.50
CA GLU A 87 11.48 -34.16 -17.23
C GLU A 87 11.53 -34.44 -18.74
N THR A 88 11.54 -35.71 -19.16
CA THR A 88 11.63 -36.04 -20.59
C THR A 88 10.34 -35.68 -21.33
N HIS A 89 9.18 -35.92 -20.68
CA HIS A 89 7.89 -35.50 -21.21
C HIS A 89 7.72 -33.98 -21.15
N HIS A 90 8.19 -33.35 -20.08
CA HIS A 90 8.19 -31.89 -19.96
C HIS A 90 8.95 -31.23 -21.12
N GLN A 91 10.22 -31.62 -21.34
CA GLN A 91 11.05 -31.12 -22.44
C GLN A 91 10.44 -31.40 -23.81
N ARG A 92 9.85 -32.58 -23.99
CA ARG A 92 9.15 -32.91 -25.23
C ARG A 92 7.95 -31.98 -25.47
N GLY A 93 7.15 -31.70 -24.44
CA GLY A 93 6.03 -30.76 -24.54
C GLY A 93 6.47 -29.34 -24.92
N ILE A 94 7.64 -28.90 -24.44
CA ILE A 94 8.26 -27.64 -24.83
C ILE A 94 8.60 -27.64 -26.33
N ILE A 95 9.36 -28.64 -26.79
CA ILE A 95 9.79 -28.73 -28.20
C ILE A 95 8.58 -28.74 -29.13
N GLU A 96 7.58 -29.57 -28.85
CA GLU A 96 6.38 -29.68 -29.69
C GLU A 96 5.58 -28.37 -29.73
N THR A 97 5.52 -27.63 -28.61
CA THR A 97 4.87 -26.31 -28.56
C THR A 97 5.60 -25.30 -29.45
N LEU A 98 6.93 -25.30 -29.42
CA LEU A 98 7.75 -24.38 -30.22
C LEU A 98 7.66 -24.70 -31.72
N ASP A 99 7.72 -25.98 -32.09
CA ASP A 99 7.52 -26.43 -33.48
C ASP A 99 6.18 -25.92 -34.05
N LEU A 100 5.10 -26.01 -33.27
CA LEU A 100 3.77 -25.51 -33.64
C LEU A 100 3.70 -23.98 -33.82
N CYS A 101 4.56 -23.23 -33.13
CA CYS A 101 4.64 -21.76 -33.22
C CYS A 101 5.44 -21.28 -34.44
N ASP A 102 6.28 -22.14 -35.00
CA ASP A 102 7.17 -21.83 -36.13
C ASP A 102 6.70 -22.41 -37.47
N LEU A 103 5.50 -22.99 -37.52
CA LEU A 103 4.88 -23.46 -38.76
C LEU A 103 4.76 -22.37 -39.84
N ASP A 104 4.96 -22.79 -41.08
CA ASP A 104 4.69 -22.01 -42.29
C ASP A 104 3.74 -22.81 -43.22
N PRO A 105 2.49 -22.36 -43.46
CA PRO A 105 1.90 -21.11 -42.99
C PRO A 105 1.61 -21.09 -41.48
N PRO A 106 1.61 -19.90 -40.84
CA PRO A 106 1.34 -19.76 -39.41
C PRO A 106 0.00 -20.35 -38.98
N THR A 107 -0.08 -20.81 -37.74
CA THR A 107 -1.33 -21.24 -37.12
C THR A 107 -2.30 -20.05 -37.02
N THR A 108 -3.54 -20.23 -37.50
CA THR A 108 -4.59 -19.19 -37.50
C THR A 108 -5.89 -19.66 -36.85
N ASP A 109 -5.85 -20.83 -36.20
CA ASP A 109 -6.99 -21.40 -35.48
C ASP A 109 -6.96 -20.89 -34.03
N LEU A 110 -8.07 -20.30 -33.56
CA LEU A 110 -8.11 -19.59 -32.28
C LEU A 110 -7.87 -20.52 -31.09
N ASP A 111 -8.51 -21.68 -31.05
CA ASP A 111 -8.35 -22.65 -29.97
C ASP A 111 -6.90 -23.15 -29.89
N THR A 112 -6.31 -23.47 -31.05
CA THR A 112 -4.91 -23.88 -31.12
C THR A 112 -3.97 -22.77 -30.63
N LEU A 113 -4.20 -21.53 -31.07
CA LEU A 113 -3.42 -20.37 -30.63
C LEU A 113 -3.54 -20.11 -29.12
N ASP A 114 -4.74 -20.23 -28.55
CA ASP A 114 -4.98 -20.07 -27.12
C ASP A 114 -4.25 -21.13 -26.30
N ILE A 115 -4.27 -22.41 -26.73
CA ILE A 115 -3.53 -23.49 -26.07
C ILE A 115 -2.02 -23.21 -26.10
N LEU A 116 -1.48 -22.86 -27.28
CA LEU A 116 -0.06 -22.51 -27.43
C LEU A 116 0.31 -21.33 -26.54
N TYR A 117 -0.49 -20.27 -26.53
CA TYR A 117 -0.27 -19.10 -25.68
C TYR A 117 -0.29 -19.45 -24.18
N GLN A 118 -1.22 -20.30 -23.73
CA GLN A 118 -1.29 -20.75 -22.34
C GLN A 118 -0.08 -21.59 -21.92
N THR A 119 0.47 -22.39 -22.83
CA THR A 119 1.72 -23.13 -22.60
C THR A 119 2.90 -22.18 -22.52
N LEU A 120 3.06 -21.31 -23.52
CA LEU A 120 4.16 -20.34 -23.60
C LEU A 120 4.19 -19.38 -22.40
N ARG A 121 3.02 -18.97 -21.88
CA ARG A 121 2.94 -18.10 -20.68
C ARG A 121 3.57 -18.73 -19.43
N LYS A 122 3.69 -20.05 -19.38
CA LYS A 122 4.29 -20.78 -18.26
C LYS A 122 5.73 -21.23 -18.56
N LEU A 123 6.25 -20.87 -19.72
CA LEU A 123 7.56 -21.29 -20.21
C LEU A 123 8.53 -20.11 -20.16
N ASP A 124 9.51 -20.16 -19.27
CA ASP A 124 10.50 -19.11 -19.12
C ASP A 124 11.43 -19.02 -20.34
N GLY A 125 11.86 -17.81 -20.71
CA GLY A 125 12.81 -17.57 -21.80
C GLY A 125 12.20 -17.56 -23.22
N HIS A 126 10.91 -17.90 -23.39
CA HIS A 126 10.24 -17.97 -24.70
C HIS A 126 9.24 -16.83 -24.95
N GLU A 127 9.42 -15.72 -24.25
CA GLU A 127 8.57 -14.53 -24.35
C GLU A 127 8.53 -13.97 -25.78
N GLY A 128 9.64 -14.01 -26.51
CA GLY A 128 9.69 -13.54 -27.91
C GLY A 128 8.75 -14.34 -28.83
N THR A 129 8.73 -15.66 -28.68
CA THR A 129 7.81 -16.55 -29.42
C THR A 129 6.36 -16.26 -29.01
N MET A 130 6.10 -16.08 -27.71
CA MET A 130 4.78 -15.71 -27.20
C MET A 130 4.27 -14.40 -27.80
N ARG A 131 5.12 -13.35 -27.84
CA ARG A 131 4.77 -12.03 -28.40
C ARG A 131 4.47 -12.10 -29.90
N THR A 132 5.18 -12.94 -30.64
CA THR A 132 5.07 -13.01 -32.10
C THR A 132 4.01 -14.00 -32.60
N LEU A 133 3.56 -14.94 -31.77
CA LEU A 133 2.54 -15.95 -32.11
C LEU A 133 1.29 -15.30 -32.72
N TRP A 134 0.68 -14.36 -32.00
CA TRP A 134 -0.52 -13.65 -32.44
C TRP A 134 -0.24 -12.67 -33.58
N GLU A 135 0.94 -12.04 -33.61
CA GLU A 135 1.36 -11.17 -34.71
C GLU A 135 1.44 -11.93 -36.04
N LYS A 136 2.03 -13.15 -36.05
CA LYS A 136 2.10 -14.01 -37.24
C LYS A 136 0.69 -14.40 -37.72
N ALA A 137 -0.19 -14.82 -36.80
CA ALA A 137 -1.57 -15.19 -37.13
C ALA A 137 -2.37 -14.01 -37.71
N ALA A 138 -2.27 -12.83 -37.09
CA ALA A 138 -2.94 -11.61 -37.52
C ALA A 138 -2.45 -11.13 -38.89
N LYS A 139 -1.15 -11.27 -39.19
CA LYS A 139 -0.59 -10.99 -40.53
C LYS A 139 -1.06 -11.97 -41.59
N ALA A 140 -1.24 -13.25 -41.23
CA ALA A 140 -1.75 -14.26 -42.15
C ALA A 140 -3.24 -14.04 -42.49
N LYS A 141 -4.02 -13.46 -41.58
CA LYS A 141 -5.44 -13.11 -41.78
C LYS A 141 -5.74 -11.66 -41.35
N PRO A 142 -5.35 -10.65 -42.14
CA PRO A 142 -5.48 -9.24 -41.76
C PRO A 142 -6.94 -8.74 -41.67
N GLN A 143 -7.86 -9.39 -42.37
CA GLN A 143 -9.29 -9.05 -42.39
C GLN A 143 -10.12 -9.81 -41.34
N ASP A 144 -9.49 -10.70 -40.56
CA ASP A 144 -10.14 -11.45 -39.49
C ASP A 144 -10.12 -10.62 -38.20
N LEU A 145 -11.25 -10.00 -37.88
CA LEU A 145 -11.36 -9.10 -36.73
C LEU A 145 -11.13 -9.84 -35.41
N GLU A 146 -11.54 -11.10 -35.30
CA GLU A 146 -11.45 -11.85 -34.05
C GLU A 146 -9.99 -12.16 -33.71
N ILE A 147 -9.18 -12.58 -34.69
CA ILE A 147 -7.73 -12.79 -34.52
C ILE A 147 -7.03 -11.47 -34.15
N GLN A 148 -7.38 -10.37 -34.82
CA GLN A 148 -6.78 -9.06 -34.56
C GLN A 148 -7.11 -8.54 -33.15
N MET A 149 -8.37 -8.71 -32.72
CA MET A 149 -8.80 -8.34 -31.38
C MET A 149 -8.20 -9.25 -30.31
N ARG A 150 -8.08 -10.57 -30.55
CA ARG A 150 -7.44 -11.51 -29.60
C ARG A 150 -5.96 -11.19 -29.40
N TRP A 151 -5.24 -10.87 -30.48
CA TRP A 151 -3.87 -10.36 -30.41
C TRP A 151 -3.80 -9.09 -29.54
N PHE A 152 -4.66 -8.12 -29.84
CA PHE A 152 -4.73 -6.86 -29.10
C PHE A 152 -5.01 -7.08 -27.61
N THR A 153 -6.06 -7.83 -27.27
CA THR A 153 -6.49 -8.08 -25.90
C THR A 153 -5.39 -8.76 -25.10
N TYR A 154 -4.75 -9.81 -25.63
CA TYR A 154 -3.68 -10.48 -24.90
C TYR A 154 -2.44 -9.62 -24.70
N ALA A 155 -2.07 -8.79 -25.68
CA ALA A 155 -0.98 -7.84 -25.52
C ALA A 155 -1.33 -6.75 -24.49
N PHE A 156 -2.52 -6.16 -24.58
CA PHE A 156 -2.96 -5.10 -23.69
C PHE A 156 -3.14 -5.59 -22.25
N GLU A 157 -3.76 -6.77 -22.06
CA GLU A 157 -3.93 -7.37 -20.74
C GLU A 157 -2.61 -7.92 -20.18
N GLY A 158 -1.67 -8.31 -21.04
CA GLY A 158 -0.33 -8.71 -20.64
C GLY A 158 0.60 -7.55 -20.26
N GLY A 159 0.20 -6.30 -20.49
CA GLY A 159 1.07 -5.13 -20.31
C GLY A 159 2.17 -5.00 -21.37
N ASP A 160 2.07 -5.74 -22.49
CA ASP A 160 2.98 -5.60 -23.62
C ASP A 160 2.51 -4.45 -24.52
N TRP A 161 2.85 -3.23 -24.11
CA TRP A 161 2.41 -2.01 -24.79
C TRP A 161 2.87 -1.92 -26.23
N LYS A 162 4.05 -2.47 -26.56
CA LYS A 162 4.57 -2.48 -27.94
C LYS A 162 3.75 -3.41 -28.83
N SER A 163 3.48 -4.64 -28.37
CA SER A 163 2.64 -5.58 -29.13
C SER A 163 1.21 -5.06 -29.26
N ALA A 164 0.66 -4.47 -28.20
CA ALA A 164 -0.66 -3.86 -28.22
C ALA A 164 -0.72 -2.67 -29.19
N GLN A 165 0.32 -1.82 -29.23
CA GLN A 165 0.41 -0.69 -30.16
C GLN A 165 0.46 -1.16 -31.61
N LYS A 166 1.24 -2.20 -31.93
CA LYS A 166 1.26 -2.81 -33.27
C LYS A 166 -0.11 -3.37 -33.66
N ALA A 167 -0.78 -4.07 -32.74
CA ALA A 167 -2.12 -4.59 -32.97
C ALA A 167 -3.12 -3.45 -33.22
N ALA A 168 -3.06 -2.37 -32.45
CA ALA A 168 -3.89 -1.18 -32.66
C ALA A 168 -3.62 -0.50 -34.01
N MET A 169 -2.35 -0.42 -34.44
CA MET A 169 -1.97 0.07 -35.77
C MET A 169 -2.54 -0.81 -36.88
N SER A 170 -2.50 -2.13 -36.73
CA SER A 170 -3.11 -3.08 -37.67
C SER A 170 -4.63 -2.90 -37.72
N LEU A 171 -5.29 -2.80 -36.56
CA LEU A 171 -6.74 -2.59 -36.45
C LEU A 171 -7.20 -1.30 -37.13
N GLN A 172 -6.52 -0.17 -36.90
CA GLN A 172 -6.92 1.10 -37.53
C GLN A 172 -6.75 1.10 -39.06
N ASN A 173 -5.79 0.33 -39.58
CA ASN A 173 -5.50 0.25 -41.01
C ASN A 173 -6.47 -0.69 -41.73
N ASN A 174 -6.74 -1.85 -41.14
CA ASN A 174 -7.61 -2.88 -41.72
C ASN A 174 -9.11 -2.59 -41.49
N PHE A 175 -9.47 -1.91 -40.40
CA PHE A 175 -10.85 -1.59 -40.03
C PHE A 175 -11.08 -0.08 -39.81
N PRO A 176 -10.83 0.77 -40.82
CA PRO A 176 -10.81 2.23 -40.68
C PRO A 176 -12.17 2.87 -40.35
N LYS A 177 -13.28 2.11 -40.51
CA LYS A 177 -14.63 2.56 -40.14
C LYS A 177 -14.80 2.75 -38.62
N SER A 178 -13.99 2.07 -37.82
CA SER A 178 -14.06 2.14 -36.35
C SER A 178 -13.04 3.13 -35.82
N ARG A 179 -13.49 4.34 -35.51
CA ARG A 179 -12.60 5.43 -35.05
C ARG A 179 -11.80 5.09 -33.79
N LYS A 180 -12.34 4.25 -32.91
CA LYS A 180 -11.70 3.92 -31.62
C LYS A 180 -10.29 3.35 -31.79
N TYR A 181 -10.05 2.57 -32.86
CA TYR A 181 -8.73 2.00 -33.12
C TYR A 181 -7.65 3.06 -33.40
N TYR A 182 -8.03 4.20 -33.98
CA TYR A 182 -7.10 5.32 -34.19
C TYR A 182 -6.63 5.90 -32.85
N PHE A 183 -7.56 6.16 -31.94
CA PHE A 183 -7.24 6.69 -30.62
C PHE A 183 -6.61 5.66 -29.69
N TRP A 184 -6.94 4.38 -29.81
CA TRP A 184 -6.22 3.30 -29.13
C TRP A 184 -4.75 3.29 -29.52
N ALA A 185 -4.44 3.44 -30.82
CA ALA A 185 -3.06 3.52 -31.29
C ALA A 185 -2.34 4.75 -30.71
N ILE A 186 -2.99 5.92 -30.66
CA ILE A 186 -2.43 7.13 -30.02
C ILE A 186 -2.16 6.88 -28.54
N PHE A 187 -3.15 6.38 -27.82
CA PHE A 187 -3.06 6.10 -26.39
C PHE A 187 -1.93 5.10 -26.08
N LEU A 188 -1.76 4.06 -26.90
CA LEU A 188 -0.69 3.09 -26.71
C LEU A 188 0.70 3.65 -27.04
N CYS A 189 0.82 4.56 -28.02
CA CYS A 189 2.06 5.31 -28.21
C CYS A 189 2.40 6.13 -26.96
N TYR A 190 1.39 6.75 -26.34
CA TYR A 190 1.56 7.48 -25.09
C TYR A 190 1.93 6.55 -23.92
N LEU A 191 1.28 5.39 -23.76
CA LEU A 191 1.64 4.40 -22.73
C LEU A 191 3.10 3.96 -22.84
N ILE A 192 3.60 3.66 -24.05
CA ILE A 192 5.02 3.34 -24.28
C ILE A 192 5.94 4.51 -23.87
N THR A 193 5.47 5.75 -24.04
CA THR A 193 6.25 6.96 -23.71
C THR A 193 6.43 7.14 -22.20
N VAL A 194 5.39 6.81 -21.42
CA VAL A 194 5.39 6.95 -19.95
C VAL A 194 5.90 5.71 -19.23
N ASP A 195 5.89 4.56 -19.89
CA ASP A 195 6.35 3.28 -19.32
C ASP A 195 7.87 3.30 -19.01
N PRO A 196 8.25 3.13 -17.73
CA PRO A 196 9.66 3.04 -17.32
C PRO A 196 10.41 1.83 -17.90
N ALA A 197 9.71 0.75 -18.26
CA ALA A 197 10.34 -0.45 -18.83
C ALA A 197 10.72 -0.28 -20.30
N SER A 198 10.21 0.76 -20.97
CA SER A 198 10.48 1.04 -22.37
C SER A 198 11.83 1.77 -22.57
N SER A 199 12.55 1.44 -23.65
CA SER A 199 13.85 2.06 -23.95
C SER A 199 13.72 3.56 -24.22
N GLU A 200 14.77 4.34 -23.96
CA GLU A 200 14.75 5.79 -24.23
C GLU A 200 14.47 6.11 -25.71
N THR A 201 15.00 5.29 -26.63
CA THR A 201 14.74 5.38 -28.07
C THR A 201 13.26 5.16 -28.39
N ASP A 202 12.63 4.16 -27.77
CA ASP A 202 11.20 3.90 -27.96
C ASP A 202 10.37 5.05 -27.39
N ARG A 203 10.68 5.50 -26.17
CA ARG A 203 9.96 6.59 -25.52
C ARG A 203 9.99 7.87 -26.35
N LYS A 204 11.13 8.21 -26.94
CA LYS A 204 11.27 9.36 -27.87
C LYS A 204 10.49 9.16 -29.17
N LEU A 205 10.60 7.98 -29.78
CA LEU A 205 9.95 7.66 -31.06
C LEU A 205 8.42 7.67 -30.92
N PHE A 206 7.90 6.90 -29.97
CA PHE A 206 6.45 6.80 -29.73
C PHE A 206 5.87 8.09 -29.14
N GLY A 207 6.65 8.85 -28.35
CA GLY A 207 6.23 10.18 -27.90
C GLY A 207 6.03 11.16 -29.06
N THR A 208 6.97 11.16 -30.02
CA THR A 208 6.87 11.96 -31.24
C THR A 208 5.68 11.52 -32.10
N LEU A 209 5.46 10.21 -32.22
CA LEU A 209 4.33 9.66 -32.96
C LEU A 209 2.98 10.02 -32.32
N ALA A 210 2.85 9.86 -31.00
CA ALA A 210 1.68 10.23 -30.23
C ALA A 210 1.34 11.71 -30.42
N TYR A 211 2.33 12.60 -30.29
CA TYR A 211 2.18 14.04 -30.52
C TYR A 211 1.66 14.33 -31.93
N ARG A 212 2.33 13.82 -32.97
CA ARG A 212 1.92 14.08 -34.36
C ARG A 212 0.51 13.60 -34.67
N MET A 213 0.14 12.41 -34.18
CA MET A 213 -1.17 11.82 -34.43
C MET A 213 -2.28 12.59 -33.71
N ILE A 214 -2.07 12.99 -32.46
CA ILE A 214 -3.08 13.71 -31.68
C ILE A 214 -3.19 15.19 -32.09
N SER A 215 -2.08 15.86 -32.43
CA SER A 215 -2.12 17.23 -32.97
C SER A 215 -2.89 17.28 -34.28
N LYS A 216 -2.67 16.32 -35.18
CA LYS A 216 -3.46 16.19 -36.42
C LYS A 216 -4.95 15.95 -36.15
N ALA A 217 -5.28 15.20 -35.08
CA ALA A 217 -6.66 14.99 -34.66
C ALA A 217 -7.29 16.30 -34.15
N ALA A 218 -6.55 17.12 -33.39
CA ALA A 218 -7.00 18.42 -32.92
C ALA A 218 -7.17 19.45 -34.05
N GLU A 219 -6.26 19.49 -35.01
CA GLU A 219 -6.36 20.34 -36.22
C GLU A 219 -7.57 19.98 -37.09
N SER A 220 -8.03 18.73 -37.03
CA SER A 220 -9.18 18.25 -37.79
C SER A 220 -10.53 18.61 -37.15
N VAL A 221 -10.54 19.26 -35.98
CA VAL A 221 -11.77 19.68 -35.30
C VAL A 221 -12.39 20.86 -36.05
N PRO A 222 -13.62 20.73 -36.60
CA PRO A 222 -14.22 21.77 -37.41
C PRO A 222 -14.60 22.98 -36.58
N SER A 223 -14.62 24.16 -37.21
CA SER A 223 -15.07 25.39 -36.55
C SER A 223 -16.58 25.42 -36.33
N ASP A 224 -17.38 24.77 -37.19
CA ASP A 224 -18.82 24.62 -36.97
C ASP A 224 -19.10 23.44 -36.01
N PRO A 225 -19.67 23.68 -34.82
CA PRO A 225 -20.00 22.63 -33.85
C PRO A 225 -21.00 21.59 -34.37
N LYS A 226 -21.74 21.88 -35.44
CA LYS A 226 -22.66 20.92 -36.08
C LYS A 226 -21.93 19.84 -36.86
N GLU A 227 -20.74 20.15 -37.37
CA GLU A 227 -19.92 19.22 -38.15
C GLU A 227 -18.99 18.37 -37.28
N LEU A 228 -18.95 18.57 -35.96
CA LEU A 228 -18.01 17.91 -35.04
C LEU A 228 -17.92 16.38 -35.22
N LEU A 229 -19.05 15.72 -35.49
CA LEU A 229 -19.12 14.26 -35.64
C LEU A 229 -18.74 13.77 -37.05
N SER A 230 -18.56 14.67 -38.01
CA SER A 230 -18.30 14.34 -39.42
C SER A 230 -16.87 13.84 -39.69
N PRO A 231 -15.79 14.44 -39.15
CA PRO A 231 -14.44 13.94 -39.37
C PRO A 231 -14.11 12.77 -38.44
N PRO A 232 -13.89 11.54 -38.95
CA PRO A 232 -13.76 10.35 -38.12
C PRO A 232 -12.53 10.35 -37.20
N ARG A 233 -11.49 11.13 -37.55
CA ARG A 233 -10.23 11.23 -36.81
C ARG A 233 -10.08 12.52 -36.01
N ALA A 234 -11.08 13.39 -36.00
CA ALA A 234 -11.05 14.59 -35.15
C ALA A 234 -11.24 14.22 -33.67
N VAL A 235 -10.73 15.08 -32.80
CA VAL A 235 -11.08 15.06 -31.37
C VAL A 235 -12.57 15.42 -31.23
N GLN A 236 -13.35 14.52 -30.64
CA GLN A 236 -14.81 14.66 -30.52
C GLN A 236 -15.30 14.62 -29.08
N THR A 237 -14.47 14.16 -28.14
CA THR A 237 -14.84 13.96 -26.74
C THR A 237 -13.85 14.64 -25.78
N ALA A 238 -14.32 14.96 -24.58
CA ALA A 238 -13.48 15.51 -23.52
C ALA A 238 -12.30 14.59 -23.18
N GLU A 239 -12.51 13.28 -23.11
CA GLU A 239 -11.45 12.29 -22.85
C GLU A 239 -10.33 12.29 -23.90
N GLU A 240 -10.67 12.51 -25.17
CA GLU A 240 -9.68 12.61 -26.24
C GLU A 240 -8.84 13.89 -26.14
N LEU A 241 -9.47 14.99 -25.70
CA LEU A 241 -8.75 16.23 -25.38
C LEU A 241 -7.88 16.08 -24.12
N LEU A 242 -8.35 15.38 -23.09
CA LEU A 242 -7.52 15.06 -21.92
C LEU A 242 -6.32 14.19 -22.30
N LEU A 243 -6.49 13.23 -23.20
CA LEU A 243 -5.36 12.46 -23.76
C LEU A 243 -4.36 13.36 -24.48
N LEU A 244 -4.83 14.33 -25.27
CA LEU A 244 -3.95 15.34 -25.88
C LEU A 244 -3.15 16.10 -24.82
N ILE A 245 -3.84 16.62 -23.79
CA ILE A 245 -3.20 17.36 -22.69
C ILE A 245 -2.13 16.49 -22.04
N LYS A 246 -2.42 15.23 -21.71
CA LYS A 246 -1.46 14.28 -21.13
C LYS A 246 -0.22 14.06 -22.01
N ILE A 247 -0.41 13.94 -23.33
CA ILE A 247 0.70 13.80 -24.28
C ILE A 247 1.57 15.07 -24.30
N PHE A 248 0.96 16.25 -24.23
CA PHE A 248 1.66 17.53 -24.27
C PHE A 248 2.37 17.82 -22.94
N GLU A 249 1.74 17.51 -21.80
CA GLU A 249 2.32 17.57 -20.45
C GLU A 249 3.61 16.73 -20.41
N LYS A 250 3.56 15.50 -20.96
CA LYS A 250 4.71 14.60 -20.94
C LYS A 250 5.89 15.09 -21.79
N GLN A 251 5.66 16.06 -22.68
CA GLN A 251 6.66 16.64 -23.58
C GLN A 251 6.98 18.09 -23.21
N ASP A 252 6.57 18.55 -22.03
CA ASP A 252 6.77 19.91 -21.52
C ASP A 252 6.20 21.01 -22.45
N ARG A 253 5.15 20.71 -23.21
CA ARG A 253 4.51 21.62 -24.18
C ARG A 253 3.37 22.43 -23.57
N TYR A 254 3.60 22.98 -22.37
CA TYR A 254 2.56 23.65 -21.58
C TYR A 254 1.97 24.89 -22.28
N ALA A 255 2.78 25.67 -22.99
CA ALA A 255 2.28 26.82 -23.74
C ALA A 255 1.32 26.44 -24.89
N GLU A 256 1.50 25.27 -25.50
CA GLU A 256 0.58 24.77 -26.53
C GLU A 256 -0.75 24.31 -25.90
N ILE A 257 -0.71 23.72 -24.69
CA ILE A 257 -1.92 23.36 -23.94
C ILE A 257 -2.78 24.61 -23.69
N VAL A 258 -2.16 25.70 -23.20
CA VAL A 258 -2.87 26.96 -22.94
C VAL A 258 -3.55 27.46 -24.22
N LYS A 259 -2.83 27.51 -25.34
CA LYS A 259 -3.38 27.93 -26.65
C LYS A 259 -4.57 27.07 -27.10
N ILE A 260 -4.50 25.75 -26.91
CA ILE A 260 -5.60 24.85 -27.26
C ILE A 260 -6.81 25.13 -26.38
N LEU A 261 -6.59 25.32 -25.08
CA LEU A 261 -7.65 25.59 -24.11
C LEU A 261 -8.31 26.97 -24.29
N ASP A 262 -7.63 27.90 -24.96
CA ASP A 262 -8.17 29.20 -25.39
C ASP A 262 -8.97 29.15 -26.69
N SER A 263 -8.87 28.07 -27.47
CA SER A 263 -9.59 27.96 -28.74
C SER A 263 -11.12 27.86 -28.54
N GLU A 264 -11.90 28.45 -29.44
CA GLU A 264 -13.37 28.44 -29.35
C GLU A 264 -13.98 27.06 -29.68
N ASN A 265 -13.37 26.32 -30.61
CA ASN A 265 -13.89 25.06 -31.13
C ASN A 265 -13.42 23.82 -30.34
N LEU A 266 -12.27 23.88 -29.65
CA LEU A 266 -11.71 22.76 -28.88
C LEU A 266 -11.46 23.11 -27.40
N GLY A 267 -11.30 24.39 -27.05
CA GLY A 267 -10.93 24.83 -25.71
C GLY A 267 -12.06 24.81 -24.69
N ILE A 268 -11.87 25.51 -23.56
CA ILE A 268 -12.73 25.42 -22.36
C ILE A 268 -14.20 25.72 -22.67
N LYS A 269 -14.46 26.71 -23.53
CA LYS A 269 -15.81 27.15 -23.90
C LYS A 269 -16.44 26.33 -25.03
N SER A 270 -15.70 25.37 -25.60
CA SER A 270 -16.16 24.58 -26.74
C SER A 270 -17.33 23.65 -26.37
N ARG A 271 -18.00 23.12 -27.41
CA ARG A 271 -19.05 22.10 -27.24
C ARG A 271 -18.52 20.79 -26.63
N ILE A 272 -17.20 20.55 -26.73
CA ILE A 272 -16.56 19.34 -26.21
C ILE A 272 -16.36 19.44 -24.69
N VAL A 273 -15.91 20.60 -24.20
CA VAL A 273 -15.50 20.81 -22.80
C VAL A 273 -16.60 21.44 -21.94
N GLN A 274 -17.38 22.37 -22.49
CA GLN A 274 -18.53 22.99 -21.82
C GLN A 274 -18.21 23.59 -20.43
N ASN A 275 -17.07 24.27 -20.30
CA ASN A 275 -16.57 24.88 -19.05
C ASN A 275 -16.29 23.90 -17.90
N ASP A 276 -16.03 22.62 -18.20
CA ASP A 276 -15.65 21.64 -17.19
C ASP A 276 -14.39 22.08 -16.40
N TRP A 277 -14.49 22.02 -15.07
CA TRP A 277 -13.47 22.52 -14.15
C TRP A 277 -12.12 21.80 -14.26
N SER A 278 -12.10 20.54 -14.71
CA SER A 278 -10.86 19.78 -14.90
C SER A 278 -9.97 20.41 -15.98
N PHE A 279 -10.57 21.01 -17.02
CA PHE A 279 -9.83 21.72 -18.07
C PHE A 279 -9.42 23.12 -17.63
N VAL A 280 -10.20 23.77 -16.76
CA VAL A 280 -9.79 25.03 -16.11
C VAL A 280 -8.55 24.78 -15.26
N ARG A 281 -8.54 23.72 -14.43
CA ARG A 281 -7.36 23.30 -13.66
C ARG A 281 -6.17 22.95 -14.56
N SER A 282 -6.41 22.26 -15.68
CA SER A 282 -5.35 21.96 -16.66
C SER A 282 -4.75 23.23 -17.26
N LYS A 283 -5.57 24.26 -17.54
CA LYS A 283 -5.08 25.55 -18.00
C LYS A 283 -4.27 26.29 -16.93
N ILE A 284 -4.71 26.26 -15.67
CA ILE A 284 -3.98 26.83 -14.52
C ILE A 284 -2.58 26.22 -14.42
N ILE A 285 -2.49 24.89 -14.44
CA ILE A 285 -1.21 24.16 -14.42
C ILE A 285 -0.37 24.51 -15.65
N GLY A 286 -0.98 24.60 -16.83
CA GLY A 286 -0.34 24.99 -18.07
C GLY A 286 0.27 26.40 -18.03
N LEU A 287 -0.47 27.38 -17.50
CA LEU A 287 -0.02 28.77 -17.34
C LEU A 287 1.16 28.87 -16.37
N GLU A 288 1.08 28.19 -15.22
CA GLU A 288 2.16 28.16 -14.22
C GLU A 288 3.42 27.49 -14.79
N SER A 289 3.27 26.31 -15.39
CA SER A 289 4.40 25.53 -15.94
C SER A 289 5.05 26.20 -17.15
N ALA A 290 4.26 26.91 -17.97
CA ALA A 290 4.75 27.71 -19.09
C ALA A 290 5.32 29.08 -18.67
N LYS A 291 5.21 29.45 -17.38
CA LYS A 291 5.64 30.75 -16.83
C LYS A 291 4.96 31.95 -17.49
N LEU A 292 3.71 31.79 -17.92
CA LEU A 292 2.90 32.85 -18.52
C LEU A 292 2.21 33.66 -17.41
N TRP A 293 3.00 34.40 -16.63
CA TRP A 293 2.53 35.03 -15.38
C TRP A 293 1.48 36.12 -15.59
N ASP A 294 1.67 37.00 -16.58
CA ASP A 294 0.70 38.08 -16.86
C ASP A 294 -0.66 37.50 -17.30
N GLU A 295 -0.64 36.51 -18.21
CA GLU A 295 -1.84 35.78 -18.64
C GLU A 295 -2.46 35.01 -17.48
N GLY A 296 -1.64 34.40 -16.62
CA GLY A 296 -2.08 33.68 -15.42
C GLY A 296 -2.79 34.59 -14.42
N ALA A 297 -2.23 35.76 -14.12
CA ALA A 297 -2.87 36.74 -13.24
C ALA A 297 -4.20 37.24 -13.82
N ALA A 298 -4.24 37.57 -15.10
CA ALA A 298 -5.46 38.00 -15.78
C ALA A 298 -6.53 36.90 -15.77
N PHE A 299 -6.14 35.65 -16.05
CA PHE A 299 -7.04 34.51 -16.05
C PHE A 299 -7.60 34.24 -14.64
N SER A 300 -6.76 34.19 -13.60
CA SER A 300 -7.24 34.02 -12.22
C SER A 300 -8.20 35.13 -11.79
N LYS A 301 -7.87 36.39 -12.07
CA LYS A 301 -8.78 37.52 -11.77
C LYS A 301 -10.11 37.38 -12.51
N SER A 302 -10.09 36.95 -13.78
CA SER A 302 -11.31 36.77 -14.57
C SER A 302 -12.24 35.69 -13.99
N LEU A 303 -11.68 34.59 -13.48
CA LEU A 303 -12.44 33.52 -12.83
C LEU A 303 -13.08 34.02 -11.52
N LEU A 304 -12.34 34.82 -10.74
CA LEU A 304 -12.77 35.35 -9.44
C LEU A 304 -13.65 36.62 -9.54
N SER A 305 -13.97 37.11 -10.75
CA SER A 305 -14.74 38.35 -10.97
C SER A 305 -16.25 38.13 -11.13
N GLY A 306 -16.76 36.91 -10.94
CA GLY A 306 -18.18 36.57 -11.07
C GLY A 306 -19.09 37.19 -10.00
N SER A 307 -20.41 37.07 -10.19
CA SER A 307 -21.41 37.50 -9.20
C SER A 307 -21.49 36.51 -8.02
N GLU A 308 -21.83 37.03 -6.84
CA GLU A 308 -21.80 36.32 -5.55
C GLU A 308 -22.58 34.99 -5.52
N ASP A 309 -23.74 34.94 -6.18
CA ASP A 309 -24.61 33.76 -6.19
C ASP A 309 -24.31 32.78 -7.35
N SER A 310 -23.35 33.10 -8.22
CA SER A 310 -23.07 32.24 -9.37
C SER A 310 -22.37 30.95 -8.95
N ILE A 311 -22.86 29.82 -9.48
CA ILE A 311 -22.22 28.50 -9.31
C ILE A 311 -20.75 28.57 -9.76
N ALA A 312 -20.49 29.30 -10.86
CA ALA A 312 -19.16 29.53 -11.39
C ALA A 312 -18.21 30.19 -10.38
N LEU A 313 -18.68 31.18 -9.59
CA LEU A 313 -17.84 31.83 -8.59
C LEU A 313 -17.48 30.86 -7.45
N LYS A 314 -18.44 30.03 -6.99
CA LYS A 314 -18.21 29.03 -5.95
C LYS A 314 -17.20 27.97 -6.38
N GLU A 315 -17.24 27.53 -7.63
CA GLU A 315 -16.24 26.63 -8.21
C GLU A 315 -14.89 27.32 -8.39
N SER A 316 -14.89 28.62 -8.72
CA SER A 316 -13.67 29.40 -8.90
C SER A 316 -12.95 29.82 -7.63
N ASP A 317 -13.64 29.81 -6.48
CA ASP A 317 -13.02 30.03 -5.16
C ASP A 317 -12.24 28.78 -4.72
N ASP A 318 -11.30 28.37 -5.57
CA ASP A 318 -10.43 27.21 -5.47
C ASP A 318 -9.01 27.71 -5.15
N TRP A 319 -8.35 27.10 -4.17
CA TRP A 319 -6.98 27.47 -3.80
C TRP A 319 -6.00 27.42 -4.98
N ALA A 320 -6.22 26.57 -5.99
CA ALA A 320 -5.38 26.53 -7.19
C ALA A 320 -5.41 27.86 -7.97
N VAL A 321 -6.58 28.51 -8.05
CA VAL A 321 -6.76 29.80 -8.75
C VAL A 321 -6.05 30.92 -8.00
N TRP A 322 -6.25 30.97 -6.67
CA TRP A 322 -5.58 31.92 -5.78
C TRP A 322 -4.06 31.73 -5.79
N ASN A 323 -3.58 30.49 -5.70
CA ASN A 323 -2.15 30.20 -5.73
C ASN A 323 -1.49 30.62 -7.06
N LEU A 324 -2.17 30.44 -8.20
CA LEU A 324 -1.68 30.96 -9.48
C LEU A 324 -1.59 32.49 -9.46
N LEU A 325 -2.61 33.19 -8.96
CA LEU A 325 -2.62 34.66 -8.86
C LEU A 325 -1.45 35.17 -7.98
N LEU A 326 -1.25 34.56 -6.81
CA LEU A 326 -0.17 34.92 -5.89
C LEU A 326 1.21 34.61 -6.49
N SER A 327 1.35 33.46 -7.17
CA SER A 327 2.61 33.06 -7.80
C SER A 327 2.94 33.93 -9.00
N ALA A 328 1.95 34.29 -9.82
CA ALA A 328 2.11 35.25 -10.90
C ALA A 328 2.55 36.62 -10.36
N THR A 329 1.88 37.13 -9.32
CA THR A 329 2.23 38.40 -8.67
C THR A 329 3.68 38.41 -8.21
N GLN A 330 4.11 37.35 -7.52
CA GLN A 330 5.48 37.21 -7.03
C GLN A 330 6.51 37.17 -8.14
N ASN A 331 6.24 36.45 -9.24
CA ASN A 331 7.20 36.28 -10.34
C ASN A 331 7.23 37.46 -11.32
N VAL A 332 6.15 38.23 -11.46
CA VAL A 332 6.16 39.51 -12.22
C VAL A 332 7.09 40.52 -11.55
N GLY A 333 7.20 40.49 -10.21
CA GLY A 333 8.22 41.21 -9.46
C GLY A 333 8.08 42.74 -9.46
N LYS A 334 6.95 43.29 -9.93
CA LYS A 334 6.65 44.72 -9.94
C LYS A 334 5.87 45.12 -8.68
N GLU A 335 6.22 46.25 -8.07
CA GLU A 335 5.53 46.74 -6.86
C GLU A 335 4.04 47.02 -7.13
N GLU A 336 3.72 47.49 -8.33
CA GLU A 336 2.36 47.74 -8.79
C GLU A 336 1.52 46.46 -8.78
N ALA A 337 2.10 45.32 -9.18
CA ALA A 337 1.39 44.04 -9.21
C ALA A 337 1.03 43.58 -7.78
N TRP A 338 1.92 43.80 -6.81
CA TRP A 338 1.64 43.50 -5.40
C TRP A 338 0.49 44.35 -4.84
N LYS A 339 0.44 45.64 -5.19
CA LYS A 339 -0.64 46.55 -4.77
C LYS A 339 -1.95 46.16 -5.43
N GLU A 340 -1.94 45.92 -6.73
CA GLU A 340 -3.12 45.53 -7.50
C GLU A 340 -3.72 44.21 -6.99
N THR A 341 -2.89 43.19 -6.76
CA THR A 341 -3.36 41.91 -6.21
C THR A 341 -3.87 42.07 -4.78
N GLN A 342 -3.22 42.89 -3.95
CA GLN A 342 -3.70 43.17 -2.60
C GLN A 342 -5.09 43.80 -2.61
N THR A 343 -5.29 44.86 -3.41
CA THR A 343 -6.59 45.51 -3.57
C THR A 343 -7.64 44.53 -4.08
N PHE A 344 -7.31 43.69 -5.07
CA PHE A 344 -8.24 42.69 -5.59
C PHE A 344 -8.67 41.67 -4.52
N VAL A 345 -7.75 41.19 -3.69
CA VAL A 345 -8.04 40.26 -2.59
C VAL A 345 -8.92 40.94 -1.54
N GLU A 346 -8.62 42.17 -1.16
CA GLU A 346 -9.40 42.96 -0.20
C GLU A 346 -10.84 43.17 -0.70
N GLU A 347 -11.02 43.62 -1.95
CA GLU A 347 -12.32 43.76 -2.60
C GLU A 347 -13.09 42.44 -2.72
N PHE A 348 -12.38 41.32 -2.92
CA PHE A 348 -13.01 40.00 -2.92
C PHE A 348 -13.49 39.61 -1.51
N ILE A 349 -12.69 39.86 -0.47
CA ILE A 349 -13.08 39.60 0.92
C ILE A 349 -14.26 40.48 1.33
N GLU A 350 -14.33 41.74 0.89
CA GLU A 350 -15.47 42.60 1.16
C GLU A 350 -16.77 42.05 0.55
N ARG A 351 -16.70 41.52 -0.68
CA ARG A 351 -17.82 40.85 -1.36
C ARG A 351 -18.13 39.48 -0.74
N GLN A 352 -17.11 38.72 -0.34
CA GLN A 352 -17.21 37.35 0.15
C GLN A 352 -16.47 37.18 1.48
N PRO A 353 -16.97 37.78 2.58
CA PRO A 353 -16.26 37.82 3.85
C PRO A 353 -16.08 36.46 4.51
N LYS A 354 -16.81 35.43 4.05
CA LYS A 354 -16.73 34.04 4.54
C LYS A 354 -15.79 33.15 3.73
N SER A 355 -15.18 33.64 2.65
CA SER A 355 -14.25 32.85 1.82
C SER A 355 -12.96 32.58 2.60
N ARG A 356 -12.76 31.32 3.00
CA ARG A 356 -11.51 30.84 3.61
C ARG A 356 -10.32 31.08 2.67
N ASN A 357 -10.48 30.77 1.39
CA ASN A 357 -9.41 30.86 0.40
C ASN A 357 -8.96 32.31 0.14
N ALA A 358 -9.88 33.27 0.05
CA ALA A 358 -9.53 34.68 -0.09
C ALA A 358 -8.81 35.23 1.15
N GLN A 359 -9.29 34.88 2.34
CA GLN A 359 -8.63 35.25 3.60
C GLN A 359 -7.23 34.63 3.72
N LEU A 360 -7.08 33.35 3.33
CA LEU A 360 -5.76 32.69 3.24
C LEU A 360 -4.88 33.33 2.19
N ALA A 361 -5.43 33.76 1.05
CA ALA A 361 -4.67 34.42 0.01
C ALA A 361 -4.12 35.78 0.49
N SER A 362 -4.89 36.53 1.28
CA SER A 362 -4.43 37.76 1.94
C SER A 362 -3.26 37.49 2.89
N LEU A 363 -3.38 36.46 3.74
CA LEU A 363 -2.29 36.04 4.65
C LEU A 363 -1.04 35.55 3.90
N ASP A 364 -1.21 34.68 2.90
CA ASP A 364 -0.10 34.13 2.12
C ASP A 364 0.59 35.22 1.26
N LEU A 365 -0.14 36.25 0.81
CA LEU A 365 0.44 37.42 0.15
C LEU A 365 1.41 38.16 1.08
N VAL A 366 1.01 38.44 2.32
CA VAL A 366 1.88 39.06 3.34
C VAL A 366 3.07 38.16 3.65
N TYR A 367 2.86 36.86 3.80
CA TYR A 367 3.92 35.88 4.01
C TYR A 367 4.96 35.84 2.88
N ARG A 368 4.52 35.92 1.61
CA ARG A 368 5.44 36.00 0.46
C ARG A 368 6.20 37.33 0.43
N LYS A 369 5.56 38.45 0.80
CA LYS A 369 6.24 39.75 1.00
C LYS A 369 7.28 39.67 2.13
N PHE A 370 6.96 39.00 3.23
CA PHE A 370 7.89 38.77 4.34
C PHE A 370 9.11 37.95 3.89
N LYS A 371 8.88 36.84 3.17
CA LYS A 371 9.98 36.01 2.62
C LYS A 371 10.87 36.72 1.61
N SER A 372 10.33 37.70 0.88
CA SER A 372 11.11 38.53 -0.05
C SER A 372 11.79 39.72 0.61
N GLY A 373 11.63 39.91 1.92
CA GLY A 373 12.21 41.02 2.68
C GLY A 373 11.48 42.35 2.50
N VAL A 374 10.30 42.36 1.87
CA VAL A 374 9.46 43.55 1.64
C VAL A 374 8.59 43.86 2.86
N ALA A 375 8.06 42.84 3.52
CA ALA A 375 7.28 42.98 4.76
C ALA A 375 8.12 42.56 5.99
N THR A 376 7.75 43.10 7.14
CA THR A 376 8.42 42.86 8.43
C THR A 376 7.70 41.79 9.25
N ALA A 377 8.35 41.27 10.30
CA ALA A 377 7.73 40.29 11.20
C ALA A 377 6.44 40.82 11.88
N PRO A 378 6.36 42.09 12.33
CA PRO A 378 5.12 42.69 12.79
C PRO A 378 3.96 42.66 11.78
N ASP A 379 4.25 42.86 10.49
CA ASP A 379 3.22 42.81 9.44
C ASP A 379 2.63 41.41 9.29
N LEU A 380 3.50 40.39 9.31
CA LEU A 380 3.08 38.99 9.27
C LEU A 380 2.29 38.60 10.52
N LEU A 381 2.73 39.04 11.70
CA LEU A 381 2.02 38.83 12.96
C LEU A 381 0.61 39.43 12.91
N SER A 382 0.48 40.69 12.46
CA SER A 382 -0.82 41.36 12.33
C SER A 382 -1.75 40.64 11.34
N ALA A 383 -1.20 40.11 10.25
CA ALA A 383 -1.97 39.29 9.31
C ALA A 383 -2.43 37.96 9.94
N CYS A 384 -1.60 37.30 10.74
CA CYS A 384 -1.97 36.11 11.50
C CYS A 384 -3.08 36.40 12.53
N GLU A 385 -2.97 37.50 13.28
CA GLU A 385 -3.99 37.95 14.24
C GLU A 385 -5.33 38.23 13.53
N THR A 386 -5.29 38.95 12.40
CA THR A 386 -6.48 39.24 11.59
C THR A 386 -7.15 37.95 11.08
N TYR A 387 -6.36 36.98 10.63
CA TYR A 387 -6.89 35.69 10.17
C TYR A 387 -7.49 34.89 11.34
N PHE A 388 -6.82 34.89 12.50
CA PHE A 388 -7.31 34.25 13.72
C PHE A 388 -8.65 34.85 14.15
N ASP A 389 -8.78 36.17 14.21
CA ASP A 389 -10.00 36.84 14.65
C ASP A 389 -11.22 36.46 13.81
N ARG A 390 -11.01 36.27 12.50
CA ARG A 390 -12.06 35.83 11.56
C ARG A 390 -12.39 34.35 11.65
N ASN A 391 -11.41 33.50 12.00
CA ASN A 391 -11.52 32.04 11.86
C ASN A 391 -11.38 31.25 13.15
N ARG A 392 -11.20 31.88 14.32
CA ARG A 392 -10.96 31.19 15.60
C ARG A 392 -11.98 30.13 15.97
N LYS A 393 -13.25 30.29 15.54
CA LYS A 393 -14.34 29.32 15.74
C LYS A 393 -14.41 28.22 14.66
N LYS A 394 -13.36 28.08 13.83
CA LYS A 394 -13.28 27.07 12.76
C LYS A 394 -12.17 26.06 13.04
N LEU A 395 -12.45 24.79 12.85
CA LEU A 395 -11.52 23.68 13.16
C LEU A 395 -10.20 23.75 12.37
N TYR A 396 -10.23 24.32 11.17
CA TYR A 396 -9.05 24.46 10.31
C TYR A 396 -8.11 25.61 10.73
N CYS A 397 -8.49 26.48 11.67
CA CYS A 397 -7.75 27.70 12.01
C CYS A 397 -6.31 27.39 12.48
N PHE A 398 -6.15 26.40 13.37
CA PHE A 398 -4.82 25.95 13.81
C PHE A 398 -3.96 25.46 12.65
N ALA A 399 -4.50 24.57 11.81
CA ALA A 399 -3.76 23.97 10.70
C ALA A 399 -3.33 25.02 9.67
N ASP A 400 -4.20 26.00 9.38
CA ASP A 400 -3.93 27.10 8.47
C ASP A 400 -2.81 28.02 8.99
N LEU A 401 -2.87 28.40 10.27
CA LEU A 401 -1.91 29.34 10.86
C LEU A 401 -0.55 28.72 11.20
N LYS A 402 -0.49 27.40 11.40
CA LYS A 402 0.73 26.68 11.79
C LYS A 402 1.91 27.01 10.87
N LYS A 403 1.71 27.01 9.54
CA LYS A 403 2.76 27.32 8.54
C LYS A 403 3.36 28.72 8.70
N TYR A 404 2.55 29.70 9.10
CA TYR A 404 2.94 31.11 9.14
C TYR A 404 3.57 31.51 10.48
N LEU A 405 3.12 30.90 11.58
CA LEU A 405 3.62 31.19 12.93
C LEU A 405 5.00 30.59 13.24
N VAL A 406 5.50 29.67 12.41
CA VAL A 406 6.81 29.02 12.62
C VAL A 406 7.97 29.92 12.22
N VAL A 407 7.74 30.85 11.30
CA VAL A 407 8.79 31.75 10.80
C VAL A 407 8.92 33.05 11.59
N VAL A 408 7.98 33.33 12.50
CA VAL A 408 8.05 34.53 13.35
C VAL A 408 9.00 34.29 14.53
N ASP A 409 9.59 35.36 15.05
CA ASP A 409 10.44 35.29 16.22
C ASP A 409 9.65 34.95 17.50
N LYS A 410 10.36 34.51 18.55
CA LYS A 410 9.74 34.08 19.81
C LYS A 410 8.92 35.17 20.49
N ASP A 411 9.34 36.43 20.40
CA ASP A 411 8.62 37.54 21.06
C ASP A 411 7.30 37.81 20.34
N SER A 412 7.33 37.84 19.00
CA SER A 412 6.12 37.94 18.17
C SER A 412 5.16 36.76 18.38
N LEU A 413 5.69 35.54 18.50
CA LEU A 413 4.88 34.35 18.80
C LEU A 413 4.21 34.43 20.17
N ASN A 414 4.92 34.92 21.19
CA ASN A 414 4.33 35.13 22.52
C ASN A 414 3.20 36.17 22.46
N LYS A 415 3.39 37.28 21.73
CA LYS A 415 2.33 38.27 21.51
C LYS A 415 1.09 37.67 20.84
N PHE A 416 1.29 36.83 19.83
CA PHE A 416 0.19 36.10 19.18
C PHE A 416 -0.57 35.23 20.19
N LEU A 417 0.15 34.46 21.03
CA LEU A 417 -0.46 33.58 22.02
C LEU A 417 -1.22 34.37 23.11
N ASP A 418 -0.75 35.56 23.46
CA ASP A 418 -1.45 36.47 24.36
C ASP A 418 -2.74 37.01 23.70
N HIS A 419 -2.69 37.40 22.42
CA HIS A 419 -3.85 37.81 21.63
C HIS A 419 -4.91 36.71 21.54
N VAL A 420 -4.49 35.47 21.27
CA VAL A 420 -5.36 34.27 21.28
C VAL A 420 -6.02 34.11 22.65
N SER A 421 -5.23 34.16 23.73
CA SER A 421 -5.72 34.00 25.10
C SER A 421 -6.73 35.07 25.50
N GLN A 422 -6.56 36.30 25.02
CA GLN A 422 -7.50 37.39 25.29
C GLN A 422 -8.84 37.20 24.56
N ASN A 423 -8.79 36.93 23.25
CA ASN A 423 -10.00 36.78 22.43
C ASN A 423 -10.88 35.58 22.87
N VAL A 424 -10.26 34.51 23.34
CA VAL A 424 -11.00 33.33 23.83
C VAL A 424 -11.74 33.63 25.13
N LYS A 425 -11.14 34.42 26.04
CA LYS A 425 -11.83 34.91 27.24
C LYS A 425 -13.05 35.75 26.86
N ASP A 426 -12.92 36.61 25.86
CA ASP A 426 -14.02 37.46 25.39
C ASP A 426 -15.16 36.62 24.75
N ASP A 427 -14.82 35.56 24.01
CA ASP A 427 -15.82 34.62 23.46
C ASP A 427 -16.59 33.87 24.56
N THR A 428 -15.92 33.43 25.63
CA THR A 428 -16.60 32.73 26.75
C THR A 428 -17.61 33.60 27.51
N ALA A 429 -17.49 34.93 27.42
CA ALA A 429 -18.45 35.87 28.00
C ALA A 429 -19.72 36.04 27.15
N ALA A 430 -19.64 35.78 25.83
CA ALA A 430 -20.74 35.90 24.88
C ALA A 430 -21.48 34.56 24.74
N LYS A 431 -22.40 34.26 25.68
CA LYS A 431 -23.17 33.00 25.71
C LYS A 431 -24.22 32.94 24.60
N ASP A 432 -23.88 32.36 23.45
CA ASP A 432 -24.89 31.77 22.55
C ASP A 432 -24.95 30.26 22.83
N VAL A 433 -25.98 29.85 23.58
CA VAL A 433 -26.09 28.50 24.15
C VAL A 433 -26.24 27.43 23.04
N ASN A 434 -26.73 27.82 21.87
CA ASN A 434 -27.12 26.92 20.79
C ASN A 434 -26.08 26.73 19.65
N ASP A 435 -24.88 27.32 19.74
CA ASP A 435 -23.83 27.11 18.71
C ASP A 435 -22.97 25.87 19.03
N PRO A 436 -23.04 24.78 18.23
CA PRO A 436 -22.22 23.58 18.44
C PRO A 436 -20.71 23.83 18.25
N PHE A 437 -20.31 24.98 17.70
CA PHE A 437 -18.92 25.37 17.52
C PHE A 437 -18.44 26.43 18.53
N LYS A 438 -19.23 26.73 19.57
CA LYS A 438 -18.90 27.76 20.57
C LYS A 438 -17.54 27.53 21.25
N ASP A 439 -17.16 26.27 21.44
CA ASP A 439 -15.95 25.88 22.15
C ASP A 439 -14.71 25.72 21.23
N VAL A 440 -14.87 25.84 19.91
CA VAL A 440 -13.77 25.64 18.94
C VAL A 440 -12.64 26.64 19.11
N ALA A 441 -12.94 27.88 19.54
CA ALA A 441 -11.92 28.89 19.81
C ALA A 441 -10.99 28.47 20.96
N GLN A 442 -11.55 27.89 22.02
CA GLN A 442 -10.79 27.36 23.16
C GLN A 442 -9.95 26.14 22.74
N ILE A 443 -10.51 25.25 21.92
CA ILE A 443 -9.79 24.08 21.39
C ILE A 443 -8.59 24.53 20.54
N ASN A 444 -8.79 25.47 19.61
CA ASN A 444 -7.69 26.03 18.80
C ASN A 444 -6.62 26.69 19.67
N ALA A 445 -7.01 27.42 20.73
CA ALA A 445 -6.05 28.03 21.65
C ALA A 445 -5.19 26.99 22.37
N LEU A 446 -5.78 25.89 22.83
CA LEU A 446 -5.04 24.79 23.44
C LEU A 446 -4.11 24.09 22.43
N LYS A 447 -4.51 23.95 21.16
CA LYS A 447 -3.63 23.45 20.09
C LYS A 447 -2.44 24.38 19.84
N PHE A 448 -2.66 25.70 19.80
CA PHE A 448 -1.59 26.69 19.69
C PHE A 448 -0.64 26.63 20.89
N GLU A 449 -1.17 26.53 22.11
CA GLU A 449 -0.39 26.39 23.32
C GLU A 449 0.46 25.11 23.32
N TYR A 450 -0.14 23.97 22.99
CA TYR A 450 0.57 22.70 22.86
C TYR A 450 1.73 22.81 21.85
N CYS A 451 1.43 23.27 20.64
CA CYS A 451 2.41 23.33 19.55
C CYS A 451 3.55 24.31 19.86
N PHE A 452 3.22 25.52 20.32
CA PHE A 452 4.16 26.63 20.38
C PHE A 452 4.72 26.94 21.77
N LYS A 453 4.14 26.42 22.85
CA LYS A 453 4.72 26.52 24.21
C LYS A 453 5.31 25.19 24.69
N LEU A 454 4.58 24.09 24.55
CA LEU A 454 5.01 22.78 25.08
C LEU A 454 5.97 22.08 24.10
N SER A 455 5.47 21.69 22.93
CA SER A 455 6.23 20.89 21.94
C SER A 455 7.50 21.63 21.45
N SER A 456 7.41 22.93 21.17
CA SER A 456 8.55 23.75 20.72
C SER A 456 9.66 23.93 21.77
N ASN A 457 9.36 23.83 23.07
CA ASN A 457 10.29 24.03 24.18
C ASN A 457 10.47 22.77 25.03
N ASP A 458 10.37 21.58 24.41
CA ASP A 458 10.40 20.25 25.02
C ASP A 458 11.44 20.09 26.15
N SER A 459 12.65 20.63 25.96
CA SER A 459 13.74 20.53 26.96
C SER A 459 13.51 21.29 28.27
N SER A 460 12.50 22.16 28.35
CA SER A 460 12.21 23.01 29.52
C SER A 460 10.82 22.81 30.10
N VAL A 461 10.01 21.92 29.52
CA VAL A 461 8.66 21.64 30.01
C VAL A 461 8.76 20.83 31.31
N THR A 462 8.12 21.34 32.36
CA THR A 462 8.03 20.66 33.66
C THR A 462 6.82 19.74 33.72
N LYS A 463 6.87 18.72 34.57
CA LYS A 463 5.74 17.80 34.81
C LYS A 463 4.47 18.56 35.20
N ASP A 464 4.58 19.53 36.11
CA ASP A 464 3.47 20.36 36.56
C ASP A 464 2.78 21.14 35.43
N GLN A 465 3.55 21.63 34.45
CA GLN A 465 2.98 22.31 33.28
C GLN A 465 2.17 21.36 32.39
N VAL A 466 2.65 20.13 32.22
CA VAL A 466 1.93 19.09 31.46
C VAL A 466 0.66 18.70 32.20
N GLU A 467 0.74 18.46 33.51
CA GLU A 467 -0.42 18.10 34.32
C GLU A 467 -1.47 19.22 34.35
N ASP A 468 -1.05 20.48 34.45
CA ASP A 468 -1.95 21.63 34.32
C ASP A 468 -2.65 21.67 32.95
N PHE A 469 -1.90 21.47 31.86
CA PHE A 469 -2.45 21.46 30.51
C PHE A 469 -3.48 20.33 30.32
N VAL A 470 -3.14 19.11 30.76
CA VAL A 470 -4.02 17.94 30.72
C VAL A 470 -5.29 18.21 31.53
N ARG A 471 -5.14 18.73 32.75
CA ARG A 471 -6.27 19.12 33.61
C ARG A 471 -7.19 20.10 32.90
N ARG A 472 -6.65 21.16 32.30
CA ARG A 472 -7.45 22.15 31.56
C ARG A 472 -8.19 21.53 30.37
N CYS A 473 -7.55 20.65 29.61
CA CYS A 473 -8.20 19.94 28.52
C CYS A 473 -9.41 19.12 29.01
N LEU A 474 -9.25 18.35 30.08
CA LEU A 474 -10.32 17.54 30.66
C LEU A 474 -11.43 18.40 31.29
N GLN A 475 -11.09 19.54 31.90
CA GLN A 475 -12.06 20.49 32.42
C GLN A 475 -12.93 21.10 31.33
N GLU A 476 -12.33 21.52 30.21
CA GLU A 476 -13.08 22.02 29.06
C GLU A 476 -13.93 20.90 28.45
N TYR A 477 -13.40 19.68 28.35
CA TYR A 477 -14.15 18.53 27.82
C TYR A 477 -15.44 18.26 28.62
N GLN A 478 -15.39 18.34 29.94
CA GLN A 478 -16.56 18.13 30.81
C GLN A 478 -17.64 19.20 30.67
N LYS A 479 -17.29 20.42 30.24
CA LYS A 479 -18.26 21.51 30.08
C LYS A 479 -19.09 21.37 28.80
N ILE A 480 -18.65 20.53 27.86
CA ILE A 480 -19.27 20.37 26.56
C ILE A 480 -20.54 19.52 26.71
N GLU A 481 -21.68 20.08 26.31
CA GLU A 481 -22.95 19.37 26.26
C GLU A 481 -22.87 18.25 25.21
N ARG A 482 -23.26 17.03 25.60
CA ARG A 482 -23.24 15.85 24.74
C ARG A 482 -24.66 15.43 24.36
N PRO A 483 -24.89 14.97 23.12
CA PRO A 483 -26.19 14.42 22.72
C PRO A 483 -26.62 13.24 23.62
N ASP A 484 -27.93 13.08 23.82
CA ASP A 484 -28.47 11.98 24.61
C ASP A 484 -28.18 10.61 23.97
N ARG A 485 -27.68 9.67 24.78
CA ARG A 485 -27.28 8.30 24.36
C ARG A 485 -28.43 7.44 23.81
N SER A 486 -29.69 7.89 23.93
CA SER A 486 -30.89 7.20 23.42
C SER A 486 -31.18 7.45 21.94
N GLU A 487 -30.52 8.44 21.33
CA GLU A 487 -30.48 8.54 19.87
C GLU A 487 -29.62 7.38 19.32
N ALA A 488 -30.06 6.72 18.25
CA ALA A 488 -29.49 5.44 17.82
C ALA A 488 -27.94 5.43 17.79
N PRO A 489 -27.24 4.39 18.29
CA PRO A 489 -25.77 4.35 18.35
C PRO A 489 -25.02 4.60 17.04
N SER A 490 -25.71 4.55 15.89
CA SER A 490 -25.20 4.87 14.57
C SER A 490 -25.14 6.37 14.25
N THR A 491 -25.66 7.27 15.10
CA THR A 491 -25.74 8.73 14.83
C THR A 491 -24.80 9.58 15.68
N ILE A 492 -24.06 9.02 16.64
CA ILE A 492 -23.09 9.79 17.43
C ILE A 492 -21.79 9.96 16.63
N GLU A 493 -21.75 11.01 15.81
CA GLU A 493 -20.57 11.44 15.05
C GLU A 493 -19.52 12.09 15.98
N SER A 494 -18.25 12.04 15.57
CA SER A 494 -17.15 12.72 16.26
C SER A 494 -17.45 14.20 16.46
N GLN A 495 -17.18 14.71 17.66
CA GLN A 495 -17.45 16.10 18.02
C GLN A 495 -16.16 16.91 18.08
N PRO A 496 -16.18 18.23 17.81
CA PRO A 496 -15.03 19.11 18.00
C PRO A 496 -14.35 18.95 19.37
N GLY A 497 -15.15 18.78 20.43
CA GLY A 497 -14.66 18.62 21.80
C GLY A 497 -13.80 17.38 22.04
N ASP A 498 -13.87 16.38 21.18
CA ASP A 498 -13.11 15.14 21.30
C ASP A 498 -11.59 15.39 21.23
N ASP A 499 -11.19 16.44 20.49
CA ASP A 499 -9.81 16.90 20.39
C ASP A 499 -9.18 17.19 21.76
N LEU A 500 -9.98 17.55 22.77
CA LEU A 500 -9.48 17.84 24.12
C LEU A 500 -8.98 16.57 24.82
N CYS A 501 -9.69 15.46 24.70
CA CYS A 501 -9.25 14.17 25.22
C CYS A 501 -8.03 13.64 24.45
N LEU A 502 -8.00 13.85 23.12
CA LEU A 502 -6.83 13.52 22.31
C LEU A 502 -5.61 14.37 22.71
N LEU A 503 -5.78 15.67 22.95
CA LEU A 503 -4.72 16.57 23.42
C LEU A 503 -4.22 16.18 24.82
N ALA A 504 -5.13 15.82 25.72
CA ALA A 504 -4.79 15.32 27.05
C ALA A 504 -3.94 14.03 26.97
N ALA A 505 -4.41 13.03 26.20
CA ALA A 505 -3.70 11.77 26.02
C ALA A 505 -2.34 11.97 25.33
N THR A 506 -2.29 12.74 24.24
CA THR A 506 -1.05 13.02 23.50
C THR A 506 -0.03 13.77 24.35
N SER A 507 -0.46 14.73 25.17
CA SER A 507 0.42 15.46 26.10
C SER A 507 1.04 14.55 27.15
N LEU A 508 0.23 13.67 27.77
CA LEU A 508 0.74 12.69 28.72
C LEU A 508 1.81 11.80 28.08
N ILE A 509 1.50 11.23 26.91
CA ILE A 509 2.41 10.34 26.19
C ILE A 509 3.70 11.07 25.77
N ARG A 510 3.57 12.30 25.27
CA ARG A 510 4.68 13.06 24.69
C ARG A 510 5.75 13.45 25.71
N PHE A 511 5.35 13.73 26.95
CA PHE A 511 6.22 14.32 27.98
C PHE A 511 6.47 13.40 29.19
N ASP A 512 6.04 12.14 29.13
CA ASP A 512 6.23 11.15 30.19
C ASP A 512 7.72 10.78 30.43
N GLU A 513 8.55 10.71 29.39
CA GLU A 513 10.00 10.52 29.56
C GLU A 513 10.81 11.69 29.01
N GLN A 514 11.62 12.33 29.88
CA GLN A 514 12.54 13.40 29.50
C GLN A 514 13.63 12.86 28.56
N GLY A 515 13.49 13.11 27.26
CA GLY A 515 14.48 12.72 26.26
C GLY A 515 14.13 13.22 24.86
N LYS A 516 15.12 13.76 24.14
CA LYS A 516 14.94 14.40 22.82
C LYS A 516 14.60 13.43 21.66
N GLY A 517 14.40 12.14 21.91
CA GLY A 517 14.25 11.13 20.86
C GLY A 517 13.22 10.07 21.20
N VAL A 518 12.55 9.55 20.16
CA VAL A 518 11.68 8.37 20.26
C VAL A 518 12.57 7.16 20.51
N ASN A 519 12.75 6.76 21.77
CA ASN A 519 13.48 5.54 22.08
C ASN A 519 12.56 4.32 21.88
N VAL A 520 12.44 3.89 20.62
CA VAL A 520 11.62 2.75 20.21
C VAL A 520 12.07 1.40 20.78
N ASN A 521 13.19 1.36 21.50
CA ASN A 521 13.79 0.15 22.07
C ASN A 521 13.64 0.05 23.60
N LYS A 522 12.88 0.96 24.21
CA LYS A 522 12.57 0.92 25.65
C LYS A 522 11.14 0.46 25.87
N ALA A 523 10.90 -0.31 26.94
CA ALA A 523 9.55 -0.67 27.36
C ALA A 523 8.69 0.61 27.52
N PRO A 524 7.42 0.58 27.09
CA PRO A 524 6.55 1.73 27.26
C PRO A 524 6.33 2.04 28.74
N SER A 525 6.07 3.31 29.04
CA SER A 525 5.66 3.72 30.39
C SER A 525 4.22 3.31 30.69
N SER A 526 3.93 3.17 31.98
CA SER A 526 2.58 2.96 32.49
C SER A 526 1.65 4.17 32.23
N VAL A 527 2.18 5.34 31.86
CA VAL A 527 1.36 6.48 31.39
C VAL A 527 0.49 6.13 30.18
N LEU A 528 0.89 5.16 29.35
CA LEU A 528 0.04 4.66 28.27
C LEU A 528 -1.29 4.07 28.79
N ILE A 529 -1.30 3.48 29.98
CA ILE A 529 -2.51 2.92 30.60
C ILE A 529 -3.48 4.06 30.95
N ARG A 530 -2.96 5.15 31.54
CA ARG A 530 -3.74 6.36 31.84
C ARG A 530 -4.25 7.04 30.58
N ALA A 531 -3.40 7.23 29.58
CA ALA A 531 -3.81 7.81 28.30
C ALA A 531 -4.88 6.96 27.61
N GLY A 532 -4.73 5.63 27.65
CA GLY A 532 -5.75 4.70 27.13
C GLY A 532 -7.08 4.81 27.86
N ALA A 533 -7.09 5.00 29.19
CA ALA A 533 -8.33 5.20 29.96
C ALA A 533 -9.06 6.50 29.58
N ILE A 534 -8.33 7.59 29.33
CA ILE A 534 -8.90 8.86 28.84
C ILE A 534 -9.55 8.65 27.45
N LEU A 535 -8.90 7.91 26.56
CA LEU A 535 -9.43 7.61 25.24
C LEU A 535 -10.61 6.64 25.28
N ASP A 536 -10.61 5.67 26.19
CA ASP A 536 -11.73 4.75 26.38
C ASP A 536 -12.97 5.52 26.86
N ARG A 537 -12.80 6.44 27.83
CA ARG A 537 -13.87 7.36 28.25
C ARG A 537 -14.39 8.22 27.10
N LEU A 538 -13.50 8.76 26.25
CA LEU A 538 -13.89 9.48 25.04
C LEU A 538 -14.75 8.60 24.11
N LEU A 539 -14.37 7.33 23.91
CA LEU A 539 -15.11 6.40 23.05
C LEU A 539 -16.47 5.98 23.62
N VAL A 540 -16.70 6.12 24.92
CA VAL A 540 -18.05 5.99 25.49
C VAL A 540 -18.96 7.13 24.98
N ASP A 541 -18.43 8.35 24.90
CA ASP A 541 -19.20 9.52 24.43
C ASP A 541 -19.20 9.66 22.90
N SER A 542 -18.20 9.11 22.21
CA SER A 542 -18.06 9.20 20.75
C SER A 542 -17.49 7.89 20.17
N PRO A 543 -18.33 6.83 20.08
CA PRO A 543 -17.87 5.47 19.76
C PRO A 543 -17.19 5.29 18.40
N HIS A 544 -17.47 6.20 17.45
CA HIS A 544 -16.96 6.14 16.07
C HIS A 544 -15.78 7.09 15.82
N ASN A 545 -15.20 7.71 16.86
CA ASN A 545 -14.05 8.58 16.70
C ASN A 545 -12.80 7.77 16.24
N TYR A 546 -12.47 7.89 14.95
CA TYR A 546 -11.43 7.08 14.32
C TYR A 546 -10.03 7.39 14.86
N GLU A 547 -9.75 8.63 15.25
CA GLU A 547 -8.45 9.03 15.80
C GLU A 547 -8.22 8.39 17.16
N ALA A 548 -9.24 8.42 18.02
CA ALA A 548 -9.21 7.76 19.32
C ALA A 548 -9.10 6.23 19.18
N LEU A 549 -9.88 5.61 18.27
CA LEU A 549 -9.79 4.18 17.98
C LEU A 549 -8.38 3.78 17.49
N LEU A 550 -7.81 4.50 16.53
CA LEU A 550 -6.47 4.22 16.00
C LEU A 550 -5.38 4.42 17.06
N LEU A 551 -5.48 5.48 17.86
CA LEU A 551 -4.52 5.74 18.94
C LEU A 551 -4.60 4.65 20.01
N LEU A 552 -5.81 4.23 20.38
CA LEU A 552 -6.03 3.17 21.35
C LEU A 552 -5.52 1.81 20.83
N VAL A 553 -5.67 1.51 19.53
CA VAL A 553 -5.03 0.35 18.89
C VAL A 553 -3.51 0.38 19.07
N ARG A 554 -2.86 1.53 18.82
CA ARG A 554 -1.40 1.67 19.00
C ARG A 554 -0.98 1.53 20.46
N ILE A 555 -1.72 2.14 21.38
CA ILE A 555 -1.49 2.00 22.83
C ILE A 555 -1.57 0.53 23.24
N TYR A 556 -2.64 -0.17 22.85
CA TYR A 556 -2.80 -1.59 23.18
C TYR A 556 -1.70 -2.47 22.58
N LEU A 557 -1.28 -2.21 21.34
CA LEU A 557 -0.14 -2.91 20.76
C LEU A 557 1.13 -2.71 21.58
N LEU A 558 1.46 -1.45 21.95
CA LEU A 558 2.65 -1.12 22.76
C LEU A 558 2.59 -1.75 24.16
N LEU A 559 1.41 -1.76 24.79
CA LEU A 559 1.16 -2.43 26.06
C LEU A 559 1.18 -3.96 25.95
N GLY A 560 1.27 -4.55 24.75
CA GLY A 560 1.20 -6.01 24.56
C GLY A 560 -0.22 -6.60 24.67
N ALA A 561 -1.25 -5.76 24.65
CA ALA A 561 -2.67 -6.11 24.73
C ALA A 561 -3.26 -6.35 23.32
N GLY A 562 -2.74 -7.36 22.62
CA GLY A 562 -3.05 -7.58 21.20
C GLY A 562 -4.51 -7.93 20.89
N SER A 563 -5.22 -8.60 21.80
CA SER A 563 -6.64 -8.93 21.59
C SER A 563 -7.56 -7.72 21.73
N LEU A 564 -7.24 -6.78 22.62
CA LEU A 564 -7.92 -5.49 22.66
C LEU A 564 -7.61 -4.65 21.43
N ALA A 565 -6.37 -4.69 20.94
CA ALA A 565 -6.03 -4.04 19.67
C ALA A 565 -6.88 -4.58 18.51
N LEU A 566 -7.07 -5.89 18.42
CA LEU A 566 -7.96 -6.53 17.44
C LEU A 566 -9.42 -6.08 17.61
N LYS A 567 -9.94 -6.12 18.84
CA LYS A 567 -11.32 -5.71 19.18
C LYS A 567 -11.58 -4.24 18.87
N THR A 568 -10.63 -3.35 19.15
CA THR A 568 -10.76 -1.92 18.87
C THR A 568 -10.64 -1.65 17.37
N PHE A 569 -9.72 -2.33 16.69
CA PHE A 569 -9.54 -2.17 15.25
C PHE A 569 -10.74 -2.67 14.43
N SER A 570 -11.48 -3.68 14.90
CA SER A 570 -12.68 -4.18 14.22
C SER A 570 -13.78 -3.11 14.12
N LYS A 571 -13.89 -2.22 15.11
CA LYS A 571 -14.84 -1.09 15.10
C LYS A 571 -14.62 -0.13 13.93
N LEU A 572 -13.37 0.01 13.45
CA LEU A 572 -13.04 0.86 12.29
C LEU A 572 -13.58 0.32 10.96
N SER A 573 -14.01 -0.96 10.90
CA SER A 573 -14.61 -1.57 9.71
C SER A 573 -13.76 -1.43 8.43
N VAL A 574 -12.43 -1.60 8.56
CA VAL A 574 -11.44 -1.45 7.48
C VAL A 574 -11.74 -2.40 6.30
N LYS A 575 -11.87 -1.83 5.09
CA LYS A 575 -12.22 -2.54 3.85
C LYS A 575 -11.42 -2.05 2.65
N GLN A 576 -11.24 -2.93 1.66
CA GLN A 576 -10.67 -2.61 0.33
C GLN A 576 -9.33 -1.86 0.42
N MET A 577 -9.22 -0.67 -0.19
CA MET A 577 -7.99 0.13 -0.25
C MET A 577 -7.44 0.49 1.14
N GLN A 578 -8.27 0.47 2.18
CA GLN A 578 -7.80 0.72 3.55
C GLN A 578 -6.86 -0.39 4.06
N TYR A 579 -6.81 -1.58 3.43
CA TYR A 579 -5.78 -2.59 3.69
C TYR A 579 -4.37 -2.19 3.21
N GLU A 580 -4.29 -1.26 2.25
CA GLU A 580 -3.03 -0.67 1.79
C GLU A 580 -2.65 0.52 2.68
N THR A 581 -3.60 1.42 2.97
CA THR A 581 -3.30 2.72 3.58
C THR A 581 -3.43 2.76 5.09
N VAL A 582 -4.34 1.99 5.72
CA VAL A 582 -4.69 2.10 7.16
C VAL A 582 -4.30 0.87 7.97
N ALA A 583 -4.44 -0.34 7.41
CA ALA A 583 -4.29 -1.60 8.17
C ALA A 583 -2.91 -1.83 8.78
N HIS A 584 -1.89 -1.12 8.31
CA HIS A 584 -0.56 -1.13 8.90
C HIS A 584 -0.54 -0.68 10.36
N ASN A 585 -1.55 0.07 10.82
CA ASN A 585 -1.68 0.47 12.22
C ASN A 585 -1.86 -0.71 13.18
N LEU A 586 -2.53 -1.77 12.74
CA LEU A 586 -2.70 -3.00 13.53
C LEU A 586 -1.68 -4.07 13.14
N TYR A 587 -1.52 -4.32 11.83
CA TYR A 587 -0.89 -5.55 11.37
C TYR A 587 0.66 -5.51 11.44
N THR A 588 1.28 -4.35 11.55
CA THR A 588 2.75 -4.25 11.66
C THR A 588 3.26 -4.99 12.89
N ARG A 589 4.12 -6.01 12.68
CA ARG A 589 4.68 -6.90 13.73
C ARG A 589 3.64 -7.70 14.52
N LEU A 590 2.38 -7.74 14.08
CA LEU A 590 1.31 -8.47 14.76
C LEU A 590 1.64 -9.96 14.93
N SER A 591 2.36 -10.54 13.95
CA SER A 591 2.86 -11.93 13.98
C SER A 591 3.79 -12.25 15.14
N THR A 592 4.30 -11.24 15.83
CA THR A 592 5.21 -11.35 16.99
C THR A 592 4.68 -10.63 18.23
N ILE A 593 3.49 -10.03 18.17
CA ILE A 593 2.82 -9.44 19.34
C ILE A 593 1.66 -10.35 19.78
N HIS A 594 0.82 -10.78 18.84
CA HIS A 594 -0.33 -11.63 19.10
C HIS A 594 -0.64 -12.50 17.86
N PRO A 595 0.15 -13.56 17.57
CA PRO A 595 -0.07 -14.44 16.42
C PRO A 595 -1.26 -15.42 16.57
N GLN A 596 -1.67 -15.70 17.80
CA GLN A 596 -2.78 -16.59 18.14
C GLN A 596 -4.15 -15.93 17.92
N SER A 597 -5.21 -16.74 17.89
CA SER A 597 -6.58 -16.23 17.88
C SER A 597 -6.95 -15.71 19.27
N ALA A 598 -7.53 -14.50 19.33
CA ALA A 598 -8.20 -14.00 20.52
C ALA A 598 -9.55 -14.71 20.72
N PRO A 599 -10.16 -14.63 21.93
CA PRO A 599 -11.52 -15.11 22.15
C PRO A 599 -12.54 -14.46 21.19
N PRO A 600 -13.64 -15.16 20.85
CA PRO A 600 -14.67 -14.60 20.00
C PRO A 600 -15.22 -13.30 20.58
N ILE A 601 -15.30 -12.27 19.73
CA ILE A 601 -15.85 -10.97 20.08
C ILE A 601 -17.31 -10.94 19.63
N GLU A 602 -18.21 -10.54 20.53
CA GLU A 602 -19.64 -10.43 20.24
C GLU A 602 -19.89 -9.48 19.05
N GLY A 603 -20.67 -9.94 18.07
CA GLY A 603 -21.02 -9.17 16.88
C GLY A 603 -19.90 -9.03 15.83
N ALA A 604 -18.71 -9.58 16.07
CA ALA A 604 -17.57 -9.48 15.16
C ALA A 604 -17.44 -10.69 14.22
N GLU A 605 -16.79 -10.49 13.06
CA GLU A 605 -16.48 -11.58 12.13
C GLU A 605 -15.25 -12.37 12.59
N TYR A 606 -15.07 -13.60 12.08
CA TYR A 606 -13.92 -14.44 12.44
C TYR A 606 -12.56 -13.75 12.19
N LYS A 607 -12.47 -12.92 11.15
CA LYS A 607 -11.27 -12.12 10.84
C LYS A 607 -10.94 -11.06 11.89
N ASP A 608 -11.89 -10.68 12.73
CA ASP A 608 -11.74 -9.55 13.66
C ASP A 608 -11.06 -9.97 14.97
N PHE A 609 -11.05 -11.26 15.30
CA PHE A 609 -10.34 -11.81 16.45
C PHE A 609 -9.30 -12.87 16.07
N ASN A 610 -9.21 -13.27 14.80
CA ASN A 610 -8.18 -14.17 14.29
C ASN A 610 -7.20 -13.43 13.36
N PRO A 611 -5.96 -13.15 13.82
CA PRO A 611 -4.94 -12.43 13.05
C PRO A 611 -4.60 -13.04 11.70
N GLN A 612 -4.54 -14.37 11.61
CA GLN A 612 -4.23 -15.04 10.34
C GLN A 612 -5.34 -14.83 9.31
N SER A 613 -6.60 -15.02 9.72
CA SER A 613 -7.77 -14.75 8.89
C SER A 613 -7.82 -13.28 8.46
N ALA A 614 -7.49 -12.35 9.36
CA ALA A 614 -7.38 -10.92 9.08
C ALA A 614 -6.38 -10.62 7.94
N LEU A 615 -5.16 -11.16 8.04
CA LEU A 615 -4.13 -11.01 7.00
C LEU A 615 -4.52 -11.68 5.68
N VAL A 616 -5.17 -12.86 5.71
CA VAL A 616 -5.67 -13.52 4.51
C VAL A 616 -6.74 -12.68 3.83
N GLN A 617 -7.64 -12.05 4.59
CA GLN A 617 -8.65 -11.15 4.03
C GLN A 617 -8.01 -9.93 3.35
N ALA A 618 -6.98 -9.34 3.97
CA ALA A 618 -6.19 -8.26 3.37
C ALA A 618 -5.50 -8.71 2.07
N LEU A 619 -4.93 -9.92 2.03
CA LEU A 619 -4.30 -10.49 0.83
C LEU A 619 -5.32 -10.79 -0.28
N ASN A 620 -6.56 -11.16 0.07
CA ASN A 620 -7.64 -11.35 -0.89
C ASN A 620 -8.04 -10.03 -1.57
N PHE A 621 -7.94 -8.88 -0.88
CA PHE A 621 -8.15 -7.57 -1.49
C PHE A 621 -7.20 -7.36 -2.68
N TYR A 622 -5.88 -7.59 -2.54
CA TYR A 622 -4.94 -7.40 -3.65
C TYR A 622 -5.24 -8.31 -4.84
N ARG A 623 -5.67 -9.56 -4.59
CA ARG A 623 -6.08 -10.48 -5.66
C ARG A 623 -7.31 -9.96 -6.41
N ASN A 624 -8.30 -9.45 -5.66
CA ASN A 624 -9.52 -8.92 -6.25
C ASN A 624 -9.26 -7.57 -6.96
N ALA A 625 -8.36 -6.76 -6.43
CA ALA A 625 -7.94 -5.50 -7.04
C ALA A 625 -7.24 -5.74 -8.38
N ASP A 626 -6.36 -6.75 -8.48
CA ASP A 626 -5.74 -7.16 -9.75
C ASP A 626 -6.81 -7.51 -10.80
N PHE A 627 -7.75 -8.39 -10.48
CA PHE A 627 -8.83 -8.75 -11.41
C PHE A 627 -9.71 -7.55 -11.80
N THR A 628 -10.08 -6.71 -10.82
CA THR A 628 -10.97 -5.57 -11.04
C THR A 628 -10.31 -4.48 -11.86
N THR A 629 -9.01 -4.21 -11.64
CA THR A 629 -8.24 -3.21 -12.41
C THR A 629 -8.02 -3.66 -13.85
N VAL A 630 -7.74 -4.95 -14.10
CA VAL A 630 -7.67 -5.51 -15.47
C VAL A 630 -8.99 -5.31 -16.21
N ARG A 631 -10.11 -5.65 -15.57
CA ARG A 631 -11.45 -5.45 -16.17
C ARG A 631 -11.75 -3.97 -16.40
N SER A 632 -11.41 -3.11 -15.45
CA SER A 632 -11.59 -1.66 -15.52
C SER A 632 -10.84 -1.06 -16.71
N ARG A 633 -9.56 -1.42 -16.90
CA ARG A 633 -8.78 -0.89 -18.04
C ARG A 633 -9.28 -1.41 -19.39
N SER A 634 -9.70 -2.67 -19.51
CA SER A 634 -10.23 -3.21 -20.78
C SER A 634 -11.54 -2.53 -21.16
N ASN A 635 -12.49 -2.43 -20.21
CA ASN A 635 -13.76 -1.75 -20.42
C ASN A 635 -13.58 -0.24 -20.65
N GLY A 636 -12.73 0.41 -19.85
CA GLY A 636 -12.45 1.83 -19.96
C GLY A 636 -11.90 2.20 -21.34
N LEU A 637 -11.09 1.33 -21.94
CA LEU A 637 -10.56 1.56 -23.28
C LEU A 637 -11.64 1.46 -24.37
N ASP A 638 -12.58 0.52 -24.24
CA ASP A 638 -13.75 0.40 -25.13
C ASP A 638 -14.70 1.60 -24.99
N TYR A 639 -14.82 2.19 -23.80
CA TYR A 639 -15.57 3.41 -23.57
C TYR A 639 -14.82 4.71 -23.93
N GLY A 640 -13.54 4.61 -24.31
CA GLY A 640 -12.71 5.76 -24.65
C GLY A 640 -12.29 6.62 -23.45
N SER A 641 -12.22 6.04 -22.24
CA SER A 641 -11.82 6.73 -21.00
C SER A 641 -10.32 6.58 -20.72
N TYR A 642 -9.50 7.19 -21.56
CA TYR A 642 -8.05 6.97 -21.60
C TYR A 642 -7.32 7.34 -20.29
N VAL A 643 -7.74 8.42 -19.62
CA VAL A 643 -7.11 8.86 -18.37
C VAL A 643 -7.35 7.86 -17.24
N ASN A 644 -8.59 7.37 -17.12
CA ASN A 644 -8.94 6.37 -16.11
C ASN A 644 -8.31 5.01 -16.39
N VAL A 645 -8.11 4.67 -17.68
CA VAL A 645 -7.37 3.47 -18.10
C VAL A 645 -5.91 3.57 -17.65
N GLN A 646 -5.25 4.70 -17.88
CA GLN A 646 -3.89 4.93 -17.36
C GLN A 646 -3.87 4.82 -15.82
N GLY A 647 -4.78 5.50 -15.13
CA GLY A 647 -4.88 5.44 -13.67
C GLY A 647 -5.11 4.03 -13.13
N SER A 648 -5.87 3.19 -13.86
CA SER A 648 -6.07 1.77 -13.52
C SER A 648 -4.80 0.95 -13.69
N ILE A 649 -4.00 1.22 -14.73
CA ILE A 649 -2.68 0.59 -14.94
C ILE A 649 -1.72 0.98 -13.81
N ASP A 650 -1.64 2.29 -13.50
CA ASP A 650 -0.77 2.81 -12.45
C ASP A 650 -1.17 2.28 -11.06
N LEU A 651 -2.47 2.12 -10.79
CA LEU A 651 -2.96 1.52 -9.56
C LEU A 651 -2.62 0.02 -9.48
N GLN A 652 -2.81 -0.73 -10.57
CA GLN A 652 -2.49 -2.15 -10.63
C GLN A 652 -0.99 -2.37 -10.35
N ASP A 653 -0.12 -1.61 -11.01
CA ASP A 653 1.33 -1.72 -10.83
C ASP A 653 1.74 -1.43 -9.39
N ARG A 654 1.28 -0.30 -8.81
CA ARG A 654 1.55 0.07 -7.40
C ARG A 654 1.08 -1.00 -6.41
N LEU A 655 -0.15 -1.52 -6.57
CA LEU A 655 -0.67 -2.56 -5.68
C LEU A 655 0.05 -3.91 -5.87
N SER A 656 0.48 -4.22 -7.10
CA SER A 656 1.19 -5.47 -7.38
C SER A 656 2.55 -5.52 -6.67
N ARG A 657 3.22 -4.36 -6.57
CA ARG A 657 4.53 -4.14 -5.92
C ARG A 657 4.42 -3.57 -4.51
N SER A 658 3.23 -3.58 -3.90
CA SER A 658 3.00 -3.02 -2.56
C SER A 658 3.85 -3.69 -1.49
N ILE A 659 4.50 -2.88 -0.65
CA ILE A 659 5.19 -3.36 0.55
C ILE A 659 4.20 -4.00 1.53
N CYS A 660 3.02 -3.41 1.74
CA CYS A 660 1.99 -3.96 2.63
C CYS A 660 1.60 -5.38 2.21
N ARG A 661 1.35 -5.59 0.91
CA ARG A 661 1.06 -6.92 0.35
C ARG A 661 2.15 -7.95 0.70
N LYS A 662 3.42 -7.53 0.61
CA LYS A 662 4.59 -8.36 0.93
C LYS A 662 4.69 -8.65 2.43
N LEU A 663 4.51 -7.64 3.27
CA LEU A 663 4.50 -7.76 4.74
C LEU A 663 3.41 -8.75 5.20
N TRP A 664 2.17 -8.59 4.73
CA TRP A 664 1.05 -9.47 5.09
C TRP A 664 1.30 -10.93 4.71
N ALA A 665 1.89 -11.15 3.52
CA ALA A 665 2.24 -12.49 3.07
C ALA A 665 3.32 -13.13 3.95
N LEU A 666 4.34 -12.37 4.36
CA LEU A 666 5.40 -12.88 5.24
C LEU A 666 4.88 -13.12 6.67
N ASP A 667 4.06 -12.21 7.20
CA ASP A 667 3.52 -12.32 8.55
C ASP A 667 2.52 -13.47 8.71
N VAL A 668 1.62 -13.70 7.75
CA VAL A 668 0.69 -14.85 7.84
C VAL A 668 1.45 -16.18 7.81
N ARG A 669 2.57 -16.24 7.08
CA ARG A 669 3.45 -17.42 7.02
C ARG A 669 4.21 -17.61 8.33
N ARG A 670 4.69 -16.52 8.94
CA ARG A 670 5.28 -16.55 10.29
C ARG A 670 4.29 -17.03 11.33
N MET A 671 3.06 -16.49 11.33
CA MET A 671 2.00 -16.94 12.24
C MET A 671 1.71 -18.43 12.06
N GLN A 672 1.61 -18.92 10.81
CA GLN A 672 1.42 -20.36 10.56
C GLN A 672 2.54 -21.21 11.17
N ARG A 673 3.79 -20.73 11.11
CA ARG A 673 4.94 -21.43 11.72
C ARG A 673 4.84 -21.44 13.23
N LEU A 674 4.45 -20.33 13.86
CA LEU A 674 4.42 -20.19 15.32
C LEU A 674 3.25 -20.95 15.96
N VAL A 675 2.03 -20.73 15.48
CA VAL A 675 0.80 -21.20 16.14
C VAL A 675 -0.02 -22.20 15.30
N GLY A 676 0.47 -22.60 14.12
CA GLY A 676 -0.27 -23.48 13.21
C GLY A 676 -1.30 -22.73 12.36
N GLY A 677 -2.16 -23.45 11.63
CA GLY A 677 -3.19 -22.89 10.75
C GLY A 677 -3.12 -23.39 9.30
N ASP A 678 -4.00 -22.85 8.45
CA ASP A 678 -4.20 -23.29 7.07
C ASP A 678 -2.96 -23.13 6.18
N PRO A 679 -2.72 -24.04 5.20
CA PRO A 679 -1.60 -23.94 4.27
C PRO A 679 -1.46 -22.59 3.55
N THR A 680 -0.31 -21.92 3.72
CA THR A 680 -0.01 -20.61 3.11
C THR A 680 0.77 -20.70 1.78
N SER A 681 0.80 -21.87 1.13
CA SER A 681 1.59 -22.10 -0.10
C SER A 681 1.17 -21.23 -1.29
N ARG A 682 -0.08 -20.76 -1.32
CA ARG A 682 -0.56 -19.78 -2.33
C ARG A 682 0.23 -18.46 -2.34
N TYR A 683 1.02 -18.18 -1.30
CA TYR A 683 1.85 -16.99 -1.18
C TYR A 683 3.35 -17.25 -1.39
N ASP A 684 3.76 -18.47 -1.77
CA ASP A 684 5.17 -18.83 -1.94
C ASP A 684 5.89 -17.96 -2.98
N GLU A 685 5.29 -17.75 -4.15
CA GLU A 685 5.85 -16.89 -5.21
C GLU A 685 5.96 -15.43 -4.76
N LEU A 686 4.89 -14.92 -4.12
CA LEU A 686 4.87 -13.57 -3.57
C LEU A 686 5.96 -13.38 -2.51
N ALA A 687 6.17 -14.35 -1.62
CA ALA A 687 7.20 -14.30 -0.59
C ALA A 687 8.63 -14.35 -1.18
N ARG A 688 8.84 -15.03 -2.32
CA ARG A 688 10.15 -15.12 -2.98
C ARG A 688 10.48 -13.94 -3.88
N ASN A 689 9.48 -13.23 -4.40
CA ASN A 689 9.64 -12.12 -5.32
C ASN A 689 10.56 -11.01 -4.77
N THR A 690 11.61 -10.65 -5.49
CA THR A 690 12.61 -9.62 -5.15
C THR A 690 12.44 -8.32 -5.93
N SER A 691 11.32 -8.14 -6.64
CA SER A 691 11.04 -6.91 -7.38
C SER A 691 10.99 -5.70 -6.45
N PRO A 692 11.40 -4.51 -6.93
CA PRO A 692 11.34 -3.27 -6.15
C PRO A 692 9.94 -2.98 -5.62
N LEU A 693 9.87 -2.64 -4.34
CA LEU A 693 8.61 -2.41 -3.63
C LEU A 693 8.17 -0.95 -3.71
N VAL A 694 6.86 -0.73 -3.59
CA VAL A 694 6.24 0.59 -3.48
C VAL A 694 5.57 0.69 -2.11
N ASP A 695 5.85 1.78 -1.39
CA ASP A 695 5.23 2.08 -0.10
C ASP A 695 4.17 3.17 -0.25
N GLN A 696 2.92 2.86 0.09
CA GLN A 696 1.78 3.78 0.02
C GLN A 696 1.07 3.92 1.37
N ARG A 697 1.72 3.50 2.46
CA ARG A 697 1.18 3.70 3.81
C ARG A 697 1.05 5.19 4.09
N THR A 698 -0.07 5.59 4.71
CA THR A 698 -0.34 6.98 5.11
C THR A 698 -0.33 7.09 6.62
N PHE A 699 0.38 8.08 7.15
CA PHE A 699 0.63 8.23 8.59
C PHE A 699 -0.03 9.49 9.18
N ASP A 700 -0.95 10.09 8.44
CA ASP A 700 -1.66 11.34 8.74
C ASP A 700 -2.98 11.14 9.51
N ALA A 701 -3.31 9.89 9.86
CA ALA A 701 -4.56 9.56 10.55
C ALA A 701 -4.59 9.95 12.05
N PHE A 702 -3.46 10.38 12.62
CA PHE A 702 -3.36 10.83 14.01
C PHE A 702 -3.32 12.35 14.07
N MET A 703 -4.03 12.96 15.02
CA MET A 703 -3.87 14.38 15.32
C MET A 703 -2.39 14.70 15.60
N ASN A 704 -1.82 15.62 14.81
CA ASN A 704 -0.43 16.04 14.95
C ASN A 704 -0.32 17.54 15.25
N CYS A 705 -0.32 17.85 16.54
CA CYS A 705 -0.08 19.20 17.05
C CYS A 705 1.40 19.48 17.37
N GLU A 706 2.34 18.58 17.02
CA GLU A 706 3.78 18.81 17.27
C GLU A 706 4.28 20.06 16.54
N ALA A 707 5.23 20.75 17.16
CA ALA A 707 5.96 21.84 16.52
C ALA A 707 6.61 21.34 15.22
N PRO A 708 6.69 22.17 14.18
CA PRO A 708 7.38 21.80 12.94
C PRO A 708 8.84 21.40 13.17
N ASP A 709 9.36 20.58 12.28
CA ASP A 709 10.70 19.97 12.33
C ASP A 709 10.91 18.93 13.45
N LEU A 710 9.91 18.67 14.29
CA LEU A 710 9.91 17.55 15.23
C LEU A 710 9.30 16.28 14.60
N PRO A 711 9.71 15.08 15.07
CA PRO A 711 9.04 13.83 14.69
C PRO A 711 7.55 13.90 14.95
N THR A 712 6.76 13.34 14.04
CA THR A 712 5.30 13.32 14.17
C THR A 712 4.87 12.50 15.38
N PHE A 713 3.67 12.78 15.91
CA PHE A 713 3.15 11.99 17.03
C PHE A 713 2.95 10.51 16.67
N GLU A 714 2.61 10.18 15.41
CA GLU A 714 2.48 8.79 14.94
C GLU A 714 3.76 7.98 15.15
N GLU A 715 4.93 8.58 14.89
CA GLU A 715 6.22 7.89 15.02
C GLU A 715 6.50 7.41 16.45
N ARG A 716 5.95 8.10 17.46
CA ARG A 716 6.05 7.73 18.88
C ARG A 716 5.18 6.54 19.24
N MET A 717 4.07 6.39 18.54
CA MET A 717 3.07 5.36 18.79
C MET A 717 3.30 4.08 17.97
N ARG A 718 4.37 4.05 17.16
CA ARG A 718 4.71 2.90 16.33
C ARG A 718 5.38 1.79 17.16
N PRO A 719 4.96 0.51 17.03
CA PRO A 719 5.70 -0.62 17.59
C PRO A 719 7.03 -0.82 16.85
N GLY A 720 8.07 -0.11 17.28
CA GLY A 720 9.41 -0.17 16.69
C GLY A 720 9.62 0.68 15.43
N PRO A 721 10.83 0.65 14.85
CA PRO A 721 11.14 1.39 13.61
C PRO A 721 10.27 0.97 12.43
N LEU A 722 10.09 1.84 11.44
CA LEU A 722 9.20 1.58 10.29
C LEU A 722 9.80 0.50 9.37
N PRO A 723 9.17 -0.68 9.22
CA PRO A 723 9.69 -1.70 8.32
C PRO A 723 9.70 -1.22 6.87
N LYS A 724 10.86 -1.27 6.19
CA LYS A 724 10.99 -1.05 4.74
C LYS A 724 11.71 -2.23 4.08
N GLU A 725 12.52 -1.98 3.06
CA GLU A 725 13.10 -3.00 2.19
C GLU A 725 14.09 -3.93 2.92
N HIS A 726 14.93 -3.41 3.82
CA HIS A 726 15.90 -4.23 4.56
C HIS A 726 15.19 -5.18 5.53
N TRP A 727 14.14 -4.70 6.21
CA TRP A 727 13.30 -5.55 7.06
C TRP A 727 12.63 -6.68 6.25
N VAL A 728 12.11 -6.36 5.05
CA VAL A 728 11.48 -7.36 4.16
C VAL A 728 12.51 -8.40 3.73
N ASN A 729 13.69 -7.97 3.30
CA ASN A 729 14.77 -8.86 2.86
C ASN A 729 15.21 -9.81 3.99
N SER A 730 15.37 -9.30 5.21
CA SER A 730 15.66 -10.11 6.40
C SER A 730 14.58 -11.16 6.66
N THR A 731 13.30 -10.77 6.61
CA THR A 731 12.19 -11.70 6.85
C THR A 731 12.05 -12.72 5.71
N MET A 732 12.39 -12.36 4.48
CA MET A 732 12.48 -13.29 3.35
C MET A 732 13.57 -14.36 3.55
N VAL A 733 14.70 -14.02 4.18
CA VAL A 733 15.74 -15.02 4.54
C VAL A 733 15.19 -16.05 5.51
N ALA A 734 14.48 -15.61 6.55
CA ALA A 734 13.82 -16.51 7.49
C ALA A 734 12.78 -17.40 6.78
N ASP A 735 11.95 -16.83 5.89
CA ASP A 735 10.96 -17.60 5.14
C ASP A 735 11.61 -18.64 4.21
N ARG A 736 12.67 -18.27 3.49
CA ARG A 736 13.47 -19.16 2.63
C ARG A 736 14.05 -20.33 3.44
N LEU A 737 14.59 -20.06 4.63
CA LEU A 737 15.09 -21.08 5.55
C LEU A 737 14.01 -22.12 5.89
N PHE A 738 12.82 -21.68 6.30
CA PHE A 738 11.74 -22.60 6.64
C PHE A 738 11.18 -23.36 5.44
N ILE A 739 11.11 -22.76 4.25
CA ILE A 739 10.74 -23.46 3.01
C ILE A 739 11.73 -24.59 2.75
N LEU A 740 13.04 -24.31 2.83
CA LEU A 740 14.09 -25.29 2.57
C LEU A 740 14.02 -26.43 3.58
N LEU A 741 13.92 -26.12 4.88
CA LEU A 741 13.77 -27.11 5.94
C LEU A 741 12.53 -27.99 5.74
N LYS A 742 11.40 -27.40 5.36
CA LYS A 742 10.16 -28.13 5.05
C LYS A 742 10.34 -29.06 3.86
N ASN A 743 10.97 -28.60 2.78
CA ASN A 743 11.22 -29.42 1.60
C ASN A 743 12.15 -30.60 1.89
N MET A 744 13.21 -30.38 2.67
CA MET A 744 14.11 -31.45 3.10
C MET A 744 13.42 -32.45 4.04
N ALA A 745 12.58 -31.96 4.97
CA ALA A 745 11.80 -32.82 5.85
C ALA A 745 10.82 -33.72 5.08
N LEU A 746 10.30 -33.23 3.95
CA LEU A 746 9.41 -33.94 3.02
C LEU A 746 10.14 -34.71 1.91
N GLN A 747 11.48 -34.71 1.89
CA GLN A 747 12.30 -35.36 0.85
C GLN A 747 11.97 -34.91 -0.59
N LYS A 748 11.56 -33.65 -0.78
CA LYS A 748 11.33 -33.09 -2.11
C LYS A 748 12.66 -32.86 -2.85
N PRO A 749 12.69 -32.92 -4.19
CA PRO A 749 13.88 -32.58 -4.98
C PRO A 749 14.40 -31.18 -4.61
N ALA A 750 15.72 -31.01 -4.60
CA ALA A 750 16.32 -29.70 -4.43
C ALA A 750 15.82 -28.77 -5.55
N GLY A 751 15.22 -27.64 -5.17
CA GLY A 751 14.86 -26.60 -6.12
C GLY A 751 16.11 -25.92 -6.71
N PRO A 752 15.94 -25.02 -7.70
CA PRO A 752 17.05 -24.24 -8.22
C PRO A 752 17.75 -23.49 -7.08
N GLU A 753 19.09 -23.57 -7.06
CA GLU A 753 19.89 -22.79 -6.11
C GLU A 753 19.66 -21.30 -6.37
N THR A 754 19.31 -20.56 -5.32
CA THR A 754 19.13 -19.11 -5.38
C THR A 754 20.32 -18.45 -4.71
N ASP A 755 20.78 -17.32 -5.25
CA ASP A 755 21.90 -16.58 -4.66
C ASP A 755 21.64 -16.24 -3.18
N LEU A 756 22.64 -16.49 -2.36
CA LEU A 756 22.63 -16.20 -0.93
C LEU A 756 22.94 -14.71 -0.73
N PRO A 757 22.10 -13.96 0.01
CA PRO A 757 22.34 -12.55 0.24
C PRO A 757 23.55 -12.33 1.16
N THR A 758 24.20 -11.18 1.00
CA THR A 758 25.25 -10.70 1.91
C THR A 758 24.64 -10.10 3.17
N LEU A 759 25.44 -9.92 4.23
CA LEU A 759 24.94 -9.27 5.45
C LEU A 759 24.69 -7.78 5.21
N GLU A 760 25.52 -7.13 4.37
CA GLU A 760 25.32 -5.73 3.98
C GLU A 760 24.00 -5.52 3.23
N GLU A 761 23.61 -6.44 2.33
CA GLU A 761 22.32 -6.39 1.63
C GLU A 761 21.11 -6.48 2.59
N LEU A 762 21.25 -7.24 3.68
CA LEU A 762 20.16 -7.45 4.65
C LEU A 762 20.02 -6.31 5.64
N LEU A 763 21.12 -5.71 6.08
CA LEU A 763 21.10 -4.71 7.16
C LEU A 763 21.24 -3.26 6.65
N GLY A 764 21.79 -3.05 5.46
CA GLY A 764 22.09 -1.71 4.96
C GLY A 764 23.09 -0.96 5.85
N SER A 765 23.12 0.37 5.71
CA SER A 765 24.04 1.23 6.47
C SER A 765 23.52 1.67 7.84
N SER A 766 22.21 1.61 8.07
CA SER A 766 21.54 2.08 9.30
C SER A 766 20.36 1.17 9.66
N PRO A 767 20.61 -0.11 10.00
CA PRO A 767 19.55 -1.10 10.21
C PRO A 767 18.53 -0.70 11.30
N GLU A 768 18.95 0.08 12.29
CA GLU A 768 18.11 0.59 13.38
C GLU A 768 17.00 1.53 12.91
N SER A 769 17.06 2.02 11.66
CA SER A 769 16.01 2.87 11.08
C SER A 769 14.79 2.08 10.60
N GLU A 770 14.92 0.77 10.40
CA GLU A 770 13.84 -0.11 9.93
C GLU A 770 13.57 -1.31 10.84
N MET A 771 14.55 -1.69 11.66
CA MET A 771 14.58 -2.96 12.38
C MET A 771 14.82 -2.76 13.88
N THR A 772 14.18 -3.57 14.70
CA THR A 772 14.46 -3.65 16.15
C THR A 772 15.81 -4.32 16.40
N PRO A 773 16.46 -4.12 17.56
CA PRO A 773 17.69 -4.82 17.93
C PRO A 773 17.56 -6.34 17.84
N THR A 774 16.40 -6.89 18.25
CA THR A 774 16.07 -8.32 18.11
C THR A 774 16.06 -8.73 16.64
N GLU A 775 15.41 -7.96 15.77
CA GLU A 775 15.34 -8.27 14.34
C GLU A 775 16.74 -8.27 13.70
N ILE A 776 17.59 -7.28 14.03
CA ILE A 776 18.98 -7.18 13.54
C ILE A 776 19.82 -8.38 13.97
N GLU A 777 19.71 -8.78 15.24
CA GLU A 777 20.39 -9.95 15.77
C GLU A 777 19.94 -11.22 15.03
N LEU A 778 18.63 -11.42 14.90
CA LEU A 778 18.06 -12.61 14.29
C LEU A 778 18.28 -12.67 12.78
N SER A 779 18.44 -11.55 12.06
CA SER A 779 18.88 -11.55 10.66
C SER A 779 20.20 -12.30 10.47
N LYS A 780 21.16 -12.05 11.37
CA LYS A 780 22.48 -12.69 11.34
C LYS A 780 22.37 -14.19 11.58
N VAL A 781 21.56 -14.59 12.56
CA VAL A 781 21.34 -16.00 12.93
C VAL A 781 20.58 -16.74 11.83
N HIS A 782 19.52 -16.16 11.28
CA HIS A 782 18.76 -16.76 10.19
C HIS A 782 19.60 -16.91 8.92
N LEU A 783 20.47 -15.95 8.59
CA LEU A 783 21.41 -16.09 7.48
C LEU A 783 22.40 -17.24 7.74
N ALA A 784 22.94 -17.36 8.95
CA ALA A 784 23.83 -18.46 9.31
C ALA A 784 23.13 -19.83 9.19
N LEU A 785 21.90 -19.94 9.72
CA LEU A 785 21.08 -21.15 9.62
C LEU A 785 20.72 -21.48 8.16
N LEU A 786 20.44 -20.48 7.33
CA LEU A 786 20.18 -20.67 5.91
C LEU A 786 21.42 -21.26 5.22
N LYS A 787 22.61 -20.68 5.43
CA LYS A 787 23.88 -21.19 4.90
C LYS A 787 24.17 -22.63 5.36
N ILE A 788 23.99 -22.92 6.65
CA ILE A 788 24.11 -24.28 7.19
C ILE A 788 23.14 -25.23 6.50
N THR A 789 21.88 -24.82 6.30
CA THR A 789 20.85 -25.65 5.67
C THR A 789 21.16 -25.93 4.20
N TYR A 790 21.65 -24.93 3.45
CA TYR A 790 22.13 -25.11 2.07
C TYR A 790 23.28 -26.11 2.01
N PHE A 791 24.26 -25.98 2.92
CA PHE A 791 25.38 -26.91 3.02
C PHE A 791 24.91 -28.35 3.29
N VAL A 792 24.01 -28.55 4.27
CA VAL A 792 23.44 -29.87 4.60
C VAL A 792 22.62 -30.42 3.43
N ASN A 793 21.98 -29.56 2.64
CA ASN A 793 21.26 -29.95 1.43
C ASN A 793 22.20 -30.28 0.23
N GLY A 794 23.53 -30.20 0.41
CA GLY A 794 24.53 -30.55 -0.61
C GLY A 794 24.85 -29.42 -1.59
N SER A 795 24.53 -28.17 -1.25
CA SER A 795 24.84 -27.01 -2.10
C SER A 795 26.34 -26.73 -2.16
N LYS A 796 26.82 -26.30 -3.33
CA LYS A 796 28.22 -25.87 -3.53
C LYS A 796 28.44 -24.38 -3.23
N SER A 797 27.37 -23.63 -2.97
CA SER A 797 27.41 -22.19 -2.67
C SER A 797 28.09 -21.86 -1.33
N VAL A 798 28.18 -22.84 -0.43
CA VAL A 798 28.80 -22.69 0.90
C VAL A 798 30.02 -23.61 1.00
N PRO A 799 31.25 -23.05 1.12
CA PRO A 799 32.46 -23.81 1.37
C PRO A 799 32.38 -24.65 2.65
N ALA A 800 32.97 -25.85 2.64
CA ALA A 800 33.02 -26.71 3.84
C ALA A 800 33.79 -26.07 5.02
N ALA A 801 34.73 -25.18 4.73
CA ALA A 801 35.48 -24.42 5.75
C ALA A 801 34.59 -23.47 6.56
N ASP A 802 33.44 -23.05 6.01
CA ASP A 802 32.56 -22.06 6.64
C ASP A 802 31.57 -22.70 7.62
N LEU A 803 31.41 -24.04 7.60
CA LEU A 803 30.43 -24.73 8.44
C LEU A 803 30.69 -24.56 9.94
N ASP A 804 31.95 -24.77 10.37
CA ASP A 804 32.30 -24.68 11.80
C ASP A 804 32.16 -23.25 12.35
N PRO A 805 32.63 -22.19 11.66
CA PRO A 805 32.36 -20.80 12.03
C PRO A 805 30.86 -20.49 12.14
N LEU A 806 30.04 -20.94 11.19
CA LEU A 806 28.59 -20.70 11.20
C LEU A 806 27.91 -21.41 12.38
N LEU A 807 28.30 -22.65 12.67
CA LEU A 807 27.77 -23.39 13.83
C LEU A 807 28.21 -22.75 15.15
N ASN A 808 29.45 -22.26 15.24
CA ASN A 808 29.94 -21.51 16.42
C ASN A 808 29.09 -20.26 16.64
N GLN A 809 28.79 -19.50 15.57
CA GLN A 809 27.94 -18.32 15.65
C GLN A 809 26.54 -18.63 16.22
N VAL A 810 25.93 -19.74 15.82
CA VAL A 810 24.61 -20.18 16.36
C VAL A 810 24.73 -20.62 17.82
N GLU A 811 25.79 -21.34 18.20
CA GLU A 811 26.04 -21.76 19.59
C GLU A 811 26.31 -20.57 20.52
N GLU A 812 27.08 -19.59 20.06
CA GLU A 812 27.34 -18.33 20.77
C GLU A 812 26.05 -17.53 20.97
N TRP A 813 25.22 -17.42 19.94
CA TRP A 813 23.92 -16.78 20.03
C TRP A 813 22.99 -17.48 21.04
N LEU A 814 22.90 -18.81 21.02
CA LEU A 814 22.11 -19.58 21.99
C LEU A 814 22.59 -19.39 23.43
N THR A 815 23.91 -19.33 23.62
CA THR A 815 24.53 -19.10 24.93
C THR A 815 24.24 -17.69 25.45
N SER A 816 24.42 -16.68 24.59
CA SER A 816 24.08 -15.28 24.88
C SER A 816 22.60 -15.11 25.20
N THR A 817 21.73 -15.68 24.37
CA THR A 817 20.27 -15.62 24.54
C THR A 817 19.82 -16.30 25.83
N SER A 818 20.31 -17.50 26.13
CA SER A 818 20.04 -18.17 27.40
C SER A 818 20.49 -17.30 28.58
N LYS A 819 21.71 -16.76 28.56
CA LYS A 819 22.20 -15.88 29.63
C LYS A 819 21.30 -14.65 29.83
N SER A 820 20.86 -14.03 28.73
CA SER A 820 19.96 -12.88 28.74
C SER A 820 18.56 -13.21 29.27
N LEU A 821 18.08 -14.45 29.10
CA LEU A 821 16.78 -14.91 29.59
C LEU A 821 16.84 -15.35 31.07
N SER A 822 18.01 -15.78 31.57
CA SER A 822 18.25 -16.25 32.94
C SER A 822 18.26 -15.17 34.03
N SER A 823 18.26 -13.88 33.68
CA SER A 823 18.63 -12.78 34.57
C SER A 823 17.61 -12.44 35.68
N GLU A 824 16.58 -13.26 35.90
CA GLU A 824 15.57 -12.99 36.93
C GLU A 824 16.05 -13.36 38.35
N THR A 825 17.08 -14.21 38.50
CA THR A 825 17.43 -14.83 39.79
C THR A 825 18.73 -14.41 40.46
N ASP A 826 19.63 -13.62 39.83
CA ASP A 826 20.78 -13.06 40.58
C ASP A 826 21.48 -11.88 39.86
N LYS A 827 21.62 -10.77 40.59
CA LYS A 827 22.59 -9.66 40.44
C LYS A 827 22.58 -8.73 39.21
N ASP A 828 21.79 -8.95 38.16
CA ASP A 828 21.63 -7.94 37.08
C ASP A 828 20.24 -8.00 36.37
N PRO A 829 19.20 -7.31 36.88
CA PRO A 829 17.81 -7.41 36.41
C PRO A 829 17.52 -6.68 35.07
N THR A 830 18.52 -6.04 34.45
CA THR A 830 18.34 -4.95 33.47
C THR A 830 17.65 -5.31 32.16
N THR A 831 17.79 -6.55 31.66
CA THR A 831 17.23 -6.91 30.34
C THR A 831 15.77 -7.34 30.41
N PHE A 832 15.40 -8.06 31.46
CA PHE A 832 14.01 -8.45 31.70
C PHE A 832 13.19 -7.20 32.05
N THR A 833 13.68 -6.34 32.96
CA THR A 833 13.05 -5.05 33.28
C THR A 833 12.93 -4.12 32.08
N GLY A 834 13.93 -4.10 31.18
CA GLY A 834 13.92 -3.25 29.98
C GLY A 834 12.91 -3.61 28.90
N THR A 835 12.26 -4.78 28.99
CA THR A 835 11.28 -5.27 28.00
C THR A 835 9.87 -5.47 28.56
N THR A 836 9.69 -5.30 29.86
CA THR A 836 8.41 -5.49 30.57
C THR A 836 7.89 -4.18 31.16
N LEU A 837 6.60 -4.11 31.45
CA LEU A 837 6.00 -3.00 32.16
C LEU A 837 6.17 -3.17 33.68
N THR A 838 6.47 -2.06 34.35
CA THR A 838 6.46 -1.96 35.82
C THR A 838 5.19 -1.24 36.23
N VAL A 839 4.20 -2.00 36.67
CA VAL A 839 2.86 -1.53 37.07
C VAL A 839 2.71 -1.57 38.59
N HIS A 840 3.36 -2.53 39.26
CA HIS A 840 3.28 -2.73 40.71
C HIS A 840 4.70 -2.84 41.29
N SER A 841 5.08 -1.99 42.25
CA SER A 841 6.41 -1.97 42.92
C SER A 841 7.60 -1.76 41.96
N GLU A 842 8.85 -1.85 42.43
CA GLU A 842 10.07 -1.76 41.59
C GLU A 842 10.31 -2.99 40.68
N LYS A 843 9.34 -3.91 40.55
CA LYS A 843 9.49 -5.19 39.83
C LYS A 843 8.68 -5.25 38.54
N PRO A 844 9.19 -5.92 37.49
CA PRO A 844 8.43 -6.28 36.28
C PRO A 844 7.13 -7.01 36.59
N SER A 845 5.99 -6.46 36.16
CA SER A 845 4.67 -6.98 36.55
C SER A 845 3.73 -7.28 35.38
N ALA A 846 3.95 -6.73 34.19
CA ALA A 846 3.14 -7.02 32.99
C ALA A 846 4.00 -7.09 31.71
N PRO A 847 3.56 -7.80 30.66
CA PRO A 847 4.28 -7.83 29.38
C PRO A 847 4.20 -6.46 28.69
N SER A 848 5.20 -6.16 27.87
CA SER A 848 5.08 -5.14 26.83
C SER A 848 5.19 -5.78 25.44
N TRP A 849 4.96 -5.00 24.39
CA TRP A 849 5.19 -5.45 23.03
C TRP A 849 6.62 -5.93 22.78
N LEU A 850 7.63 -5.34 23.44
CA LEU A 850 9.04 -5.76 23.31
C LEU A 850 9.27 -7.16 23.87
N TYR A 851 8.67 -7.47 25.01
CA TYR A 851 8.75 -8.80 25.61
C TYR A 851 8.15 -9.86 24.69
N LEU A 852 6.93 -9.61 24.18
CA LEU A 852 6.24 -10.53 23.27
C LEU A 852 6.99 -10.66 21.95
N HIS A 853 7.38 -9.54 21.33
CA HIS A 853 8.14 -9.50 20.09
C HIS A 853 9.43 -10.29 20.18
N ARG A 854 10.20 -10.11 21.26
CA ARG A 854 11.42 -10.88 21.50
C ARG A 854 11.14 -12.35 21.72
N SER A 855 10.15 -12.68 22.56
CA SER A 855 9.81 -14.07 22.88
C SER A 855 9.39 -14.85 21.64
N PHE A 856 8.45 -14.34 20.84
CA PHE A 856 8.00 -15.01 19.62
C PHE A 856 9.10 -15.11 18.56
N SER A 857 9.92 -14.07 18.39
CA SER A 857 11.00 -14.09 17.40
C SER A 857 12.13 -15.08 17.76
N VAL A 858 12.46 -15.17 19.06
CA VAL A 858 13.40 -16.19 19.57
C VAL A 858 12.80 -17.58 19.40
N LEU A 859 11.52 -17.79 19.75
CA LEU A 859 10.85 -19.09 19.58
C LEU A 859 10.80 -19.54 18.11
N GLU A 860 10.57 -18.63 17.16
CA GLU A 860 10.68 -18.92 15.72
C GLU A 860 12.10 -19.45 15.39
N THR A 861 13.13 -18.76 15.89
CA THR A 861 14.53 -19.11 15.63
C THR A 861 14.91 -20.45 16.27
N LEU A 862 14.48 -20.70 17.51
CA LEU A 862 14.71 -21.97 18.22
C LEU A 862 14.09 -23.14 17.45
N ARG A 863 12.88 -22.95 16.90
CA ARG A 863 12.24 -23.96 16.04
C ARG A 863 13.03 -24.23 14.76
N ALA A 864 13.59 -23.20 14.15
CA ALA A 864 14.48 -23.38 12.99
C ALA A 864 15.72 -24.21 13.35
N ILE A 865 16.35 -23.95 14.50
CA ILE A 865 17.50 -24.71 15.01
C ILE A 865 17.12 -26.19 15.25
N SER A 866 16.00 -26.45 15.93
CA SER A 866 15.47 -27.81 16.13
C SER A 866 15.27 -28.54 14.80
N LEU A 867 14.70 -27.85 13.80
CA LEU A 867 14.46 -28.41 12.47
C LEU A 867 15.77 -28.72 11.73
N VAL A 868 16.75 -27.81 11.74
CA VAL A 868 18.09 -28.03 11.16
C VAL A 868 18.73 -29.28 11.76
N ALA A 869 18.74 -29.38 13.09
CA ALA A 869 19.28 -30.54 13.79
C ALA A 869 18.53 -31.84 13.39
N SER A 870 17.20 -31.80 13.35
CA SER A 870 16.37 -32.97 12.99
C SER A 870 16.57 -33.45 11.55
N VAL A 871 16.69 -32.53 10.60
CA VAL A 871 16.83 -32.84 9.17
C VAL A 871 18.24 -33.36 8.89
N SER A 872 19.27 -32.82 9.55
CA SER A 872 20.65 -33.32 9.45
C SER A 872 20.81 -34.78 9.92
N ALA A 873 19.94 -35.24 10.82
CA ALA A 873 19.95 -36.61 11.33
C ALA A 873 19.32 -37.63 10.37
N LYS A 874 18.42 -37.21 9.46
CA LYS A 874 17.72 -38.10 8.52
C LYS A 874 18.68 -38.58 7.42
N LYS A 875 18.67 -39.89 7.11
CA LYS A 875 19.52 -40.49 6.06
C LYS A 875 19.01 -40.15 4.66
N THR A 876 19.72 -39.28 3.94
CA THR A 876 19.69 -39.20 2.46
C THR A 876 21.10 -39.46 1.92
N SER A 877 21.20 -40.19 0.80
CA SER A 877 22.44 -40.82 0.30
C SER A 877 23.50 -39.86 -0.28
N LYS A 878 23.28 -38.54 -0.24
CA LYS A 878 24.17 -37.50 -0.81
C LYS A 878 24.39 -36.27 0.09
N ALA A 879 23.82 -36.22 1.30
CA ALA A 879 23.87 -35.03 2.16
C ALA A 879 25.06 -35.04 3.14
N THR A 880 25.79 -33.93 3.24
CA THR A 880 26.82 -33.70 4.25
C THR A 880 26.15 -33.45 5.61
N LYS A 881 26.70 -34.03 6.69
CA LYS A 881 26.06 -34.00 8.02
C LYS A 881 26.72 -33.02 8.98
N ILE A 882 25.89 -32.42 9.83
CA ILE A 882 26.35 -31.83 11.08
C ILE A 882 26.80 -32.99 12.00
N PRO A 883 27.93 -32.88 12.70
CA PRO A 883 28.35 -33.88 13.67
C PRO A 883 27.25 -34.15 14.70
N LYS A 884 26.96 -35.43 14.97
CA LYS A 884 25.83 -35.84 15.83
C LYS A 884 25.88 -35.19 17.22
N GLU A 885 27.05 -35.20 17.86
CA GLU A 885 27.25 -34.58 19.18
C GLU A 885 26.91 -33.08 19.17
N ARG A 886 27.21 -32.41 18.05
CA ARG A 886 26.96 -30.98 17.86
C ARG A 886 25.48 -30.68 17.61
N ALA A 887 24.81 -31.51 16.82
CA ALA A 887 23.36 -31.42 16.61
C ALA A 887 22.57 -31.71 17.92
N ASP A 888 23.02 -32.67 18.71
CA ASP A 888 22.45 -32.99 20.03
C ASP A 888 22.64 -31.82 21.01
N ARG A 889 23.83 -31.19 21.02
CA ARG A 889 24.13 -29.99 21.82
C ARG A 889 23.24 -28.80 21.45
N LEU A 890 23.11 -28.50 20.15
CA LEU A 890 22.23 -27.43 19.64
C LEU A 890 20.77 -27.66 20.07
N SER A 891 20.28 -28.90 19.93
CA SER A 891 18.92 -29.26 20.33
C SER A 891 18.70 -29.13 21.84
N ALA A 892 19.68 -29.52 22.65
CA ALA A 892 19.60 -29.39 24.10
C ALA A 892 19.59 -27.93 24.55
N ALA A 893 20.49 -27.09 23.98
CA ALA A 893 20.55 -25.66 24.26
C ALA A 893 19.26 -24.94 23.81
N ALA A 894 18.70 -25.29 22.65
CA ALA A 894 17.43 -24.73 22.18
C ALA A 894 16.26 -25.06 23.11
N ARG A 895 16.18 -26.31 23.62
CA ARG A 895 15.17 -26.72 24.61
C ARG A 895 15.33 -25.98 25.94
N GLN A 896 16.57 -25.76 26.38
CA GLN A 896 16.85 -24.99 27.60
C GLN A 896 16.35 -23.55 27.45
N ALA A 897 16.71 -22.86 26.37
CA ALA A 897 16.24 -21.50 26.09
C ALA A 897 14.69 -21.43 26.00
N HIS A 898 14.06 -22.42 25.37
CA HIS A 898 12.60 -22.53 25.32
C HIS A 898 11.96 -22.64 26.71
N GLU A 899 12.48 -23.51 27.60
CA GLU A 899 11.91 -23.62 28.95
C GLU A 899 12.12 -22.35 29.78
N MET A 900 13.22 -21.62 29.55
CA MET A 900 13.46 -20.34 30.22
C MET A 900 12.43 -19.28 29.81
N ILE A 901 12.10 -19.18 28.51
CA ILE A 901 11.00 -18.31 28.05
C ILE A 901 9.68 -18.72 28.71
N ARG A 902 9.37 -20.03 28.77
CA ARG A 902 8.15 -20.52 29.44
C ARG A 902 8.13 -20.17 30.92
N SER A 903 9.26 -20.31 31.62
CA SER A 903 9.39 -19.95 33.04
C SER A 903 9.11 -18.46 33.26
N ASN A 904 9.78 -17.59 32.52
CA ASN A 904 9.61 -16.14 32.63
C ASN A 904 8.17 -15.70 32.29
N THR A 905 7.56 -16.30 31.26
CA THR A 905 6.17 -16.04 30.88
C THR A 905 5.19 -16.47 31.97
N ARG A 906 5.40 -17.63 32.61
CA ARG A 906 4.59 -18.06 33.76
C ARG A 906 4.76 -17.13 34.96
N ALA A 907 5.97 -16.62 35.20
CA ALA A 907 6.23 -15.65 36.27
C ALA A 907 5.46 -14.34 36.05
N LEU A 908 5.49 -13.78 34.83
CA LEU A 908 4.68 -12.61 34.47
C LEU A 908 3.18 -12.88 34.62
N LYS A 909 2.70 -14.03 34.11
CA LYS A 909 1.29 -14.43 34.22
C LYS A 909 0.86 -14.48 35.69
N SER A 910 1.68 -15.06 36.56
CA SER A 910 1.39 -15.11 38.01
C SER A 910 1.28 -13.73 38.65
N ARG A 911 2.10 -12.75 38.22
CA ARG A 911 2.11 -11.38 38.78
C ARG A 911 0.87 -10.58 38.41
N ILE A 912 0.39 -10.75 37.17
CA ILE A 912 -0.82 -10.07 36.69
C ILE A 912 -2.04 -10.57 37.47
N SER A 913 -2.07 -11.86 37.82
CA SER A 913 -3.17 -12.46 38.57
C SER A 913 -3.05 -12.31 40.11
N GLU A 914 -2.12 -11.49 40.62
CA GLU A 914 -1.98 -11.27 42.07
C GLU A 914 -3.21 -10.55 42.67
N PRO A 915 -3.67 -10.92 43.87
CA PRO A 915 -4.76 -10.21 44.54
C PRO A 915 -4.43 -8.73 44.73
N GLY A 916 -5.33 -7.84 44.29
CA GLY A 916 -5.15 -6.38 44.38
C GLY A 916 -4.47 -5.73 43.16
N ALA A 917 -4.06 -6.51 42.15
CA ALA A 917 -3.49 -5.97 40.91
C ALA A 917 -4.45 -4.99 40.19
N LEU A 918 -5.74 -5.34 40.10
CA LEU A 918 -6.77 -4.49 39.51
C LEU A 918 -6.91 -3.14 40.24
N GLY A 919 -7.01 -3.16 41.57
CA GLY A 919 -7.08 -1.93 42.38
C GLY A 919 -5.85 -1.04 42.19
N THR A 920 -4.66 -1.66 42.15
CA THR A 920 -3.41 -0.91 41.95
C THR A 920 -3.32 -0.31 40.54
N LEU A 921 -3.88 -0.96 39.52
CA LEU A 921 -3.97 -0.41 38.16
C LEU A 921 -4.93 0.78 38.07
N ILE A 922 -6.06 0.71 38.80
CA ILE A 922 -7.00 1.82 38.93
C ILE A 922 -6.32 3.01 39.60
N ASP A 923 -5.62 2.76 40.72
CA ASP A 923 -4.82 3.77 41.43
C ASP A 923 -3.70 4.33 40.54
N LEU A 924 -3.09 3.53 39.67
CA LEU A 924 -2.08 4.00 38.73
C LEU A 924 -2.67 5.00 37.72
N VAL A 925 -3.89 4.76 37.24
CA VAL A 925 -4.56 5.68 36.31
C VAL A 925 -4.83 7.03 36.99
N THR A 926 -5.28 7.05 38.24
CA THR A 926 -5.62 8.29 38.97
C THR A 926 -4.42 8.98 39.63
N ASN A 927 -3.56 8.24 40.32
CA ASN A 927 -2.46 8.74 41.17
C ASN A 927 -1.09 8.67 40.51
N GLY A 928 -0.94 7.83 39.48
CA GLY A 928 0.31 7.66 38.72
C GLY A 928 1.25 6.67 39.39
N VAL A 929 2.46 6.56 38.87
CA VAL A 929 3.49 5.75 39.53
C VAL A 929 3.95 6.47 40.80
N ALA A 930 4.00 5.75 41.92
CA ALA A 930 4.49 6.26 43.21
C ALA A 930 3.81 7.55 43.73
N ASP A 931 2.50 7.72 43.45
CA ASP A 931 1.71 8.89 43.86
C ASP A 931 2.26 10.25 43.38
N GLU A 932 3.00 10.25 42.27
CA GLU A 932 3.65 11.47 41.78
C GLU A 932 2.72 12.42 41.02
N THR A 933 1.41 12.14 40.91
CA THR A 933 0.44 13.02 40.23
C THR A 933 -0.04 14.10 41.19
N GLY A 934 -0.03 15.37 40.76
CA GLY A 934 -0.52 16.46 41.58
C GLY A 934 -2.01 16.34 41.91
N ASP A 935 -2.38 16.70 43.14
CA ASP A 935 -3.76 16.59 43.67
C ASP A 935 -4.82 17.15 42.71
N ALA A 936 -4.50 18.27 42.04
CA ALA A 936 -5.43 18.94 41.14
C ALA A 936 -5.75 18.15 39.87
N LEU A 937 -4.78 17.43 39.30
CA LEU A 937 -5.03 16.56 38.14
C LEU A 937 -5.72 15.27 38.59
N ARG A 938 -5.32 14.71 39.74
CA ARG A 938 -5.97 13.53 40.33
C ARG A 938 -7.47 13.75 40.50
N THR A 939 -7.89 14.83 41.16
CA THR A 939 -9.32 15.16 41.33
C THR A 939 -10.03 15.32 39.99
N GLN A 940 -9.37 15.90 38.99
CA GLN A 940 -9.96 16.06 37.67
C GLN A 940 -10.16 14.70 36.96
N LEU A 941 -9.21 13.77 37.10
CA LEU A 941 -9.33 12.42 36.56
C LEU A 941 -10.46 11.64 37.24
N GLU A 942 -10.55 11.69 38.57
CA GLU A 942 -11.64 11.08 39.36
C GLU A 942 -13.01 11.62 38.95
N ASN A 943 -13.11 12.90 38.58
CA ASN A 943 -14.36 13.50 38.09
C ASN A 943 -14.68 13.11 36.63
N THR A 944 -13.67 12.79 35.81
CA THR A 944 -13.85 12.54 34.37
C THR A 944 -14.08 11.07 34.06
N LEU A 945 -13.39 10.19 34.79
CA LEU A 945 -13.41 8.75 34.60
C LEU A 945 -14.41 8.13 35.57
N ASP A 946 -15.48 7.53 35.06
CA ASP A 946 -16.41 6.76 35.88
C ASP A 946 -15.70 5.52 36.45
N THR A 947 -15.88 5.25 37.75
CA THR A 947 -15.17 4.15 38.44
C THR A 947 -15.53 2.79 37.85
N ALA A 948 -16.80 2.55 37.46
CA ALA A 948 -17.20 1.26 36.92
C ALA A 948 -16.68 1.07 35.49
N GLU A 949 -16.69 2.12 34.65
CA GLU A 949 -16.07 2.09 33.32
C GLU A 949 -14.55 1.85 33.42
N LEU A 950 -13.88 2.50 34.38
CA LEU A 950 -12.44 2.33 34.62
C LEU A 950 -12.09 0.91 35.09
N GLU A 951 -12.89 0.32 35.97
CA GLU A 951 -12.75 -1.09 36.38
C GLU A 951 -12.85 -2.04 35.18
N LEU A 952 -13.81 -1.81 34.28
CA LEU A 952 -13.98 -2.62 33.06
C LEU A 952 -12.80 -2.47 32.09
N TYR A 953 -12.30 -1.25 31.90
CA TYR A 953 -11.12 -0.98 31.07
C TYR A 953 -9.88 -1.73 31.59
N VAL A 954 -9.58 -1.58 32.88
CA VAL A 954 -8.44 -2.24 33.53
C VAL A 954 -8.58 -3.76 33.50
N GLY A 955 -9.78 -4.29 33.81
CA GLY A 955 -10.04 -5.73 33.75
C GLY A 955 -9.81 -6.30 32.35
N SER A 956 -10.34 -5.62 31.32
CA SER A 956 -10.14 -6.01 29.92
C SER A 956 -8.66 -5.99 29.52
N LEU A 957 -7.88 -5.03 30.02
CA LEU A 957 -6.45 -4.94 29.77
C LEU A 957 -5.69 -6.14 30.36
N MET A 958 -6.03 -6.52 31.60
CA MET A 958 -5.43 -7.69 32.27
C MET A 958 -5.74 -9.00 31.54
N GLU A 959 -6.98 -9.19 31.10
CA GLU A 959 -7.39 -10.35 30.28
C GLU A 959 -6.58 -10.42 28.98
N SER A 960 -6.41 -9.29 28.30
CA SER A 960 -5.63 -9.23 27.06
C SER A 960 -4.15 -9.58 27.25
N TRP A 961 -3.55 -9.17 28.37
CA TRP A 961 -2.19 -9.59 28.72
C TRP A 961 -2.09 -11.10 28.95
N GLU A 962 -3.07 -11.69 29.65
CA GLU A 962 -3.11 -13.12 29.89
C GLU A 962 -3.16 -13.91 28.57
N GLU A 963 -4.03 -13.49 27.66
CA GLU A 963 -4.16 -14.10 26.32
C GLU A 963 -2.86 -13.97 25.49
N GLY A 964 -2.17 -12.83 25.60
CA GLY A 964 -0.86 -12.62 24.98
C GLY A 964 0.21 -13.60 25.48
N LEU A 965 0.28 -13.78 26.80
CA LEU A 965 1.21 -14.69 27.46
C LEU A 965 0.88 -16.17 27.17
N ASP A 966 -0.41 -16.52 27.12
CA ASP A 966 -0.85 -17.87 26.75
C ASP A 966 -0.47 -18.22 25.30
N GLY A 967 -0.50 -17.22 24.41
CA GLY A 967 0.05 -17.33 23.06
C GLY A 967 1.50 -17.79 23.05
N VAL A 968 2.36 -17.16 23.87
CA VAL A 968 3.78 -17.54 24.00
C VAL A 968 3.91 -18.97 24.52
N LEU A 969 3.12 -19.36 25.52
CA LEU A 969 3.13 -20.72 26.11
C LEU A 969 2.64 -21.81 25.15
N SER A 970 1.85 -21.44 24.14
CA SER A 970 1.30 -22.37 23.13
C SER A 970 2.30 -22.77 22.04
N VAL A 971 3.37 -21.99 21.85
CA VAL A 971 4.36 -22.25 20.78
C VAL A 971 5.17 -23.50 21.10
N SER A 972 5.38 -24.33 20.08
CA SER A 972 6.25 -25.52 20.14
C SER A 972 7.52 -25.32 19.31
N VAL A 973 8.62 -25.86 19.84
CA VAL A 973 10.01 -25.73 19.33
C VAL A 973 10.63 -27.08 19.05
#